data_AF-A0A4V6M106-F1
#
_entry.id   AF-A0A4V6M106-F1
#
_cell.length_a   1.000
_cell.length_b   1.000
_cell.length_c   1.000
_cell.angle_alpha   90.00
_cell.angle_beta   90.00
_cell.angle_gamma   90.00
#
_symmetry.space_group_name_H-M   'P 1'
#
loop_
_entity.id
_entity.type
_entity.pdbx_description
1 polymer ?
#
loop_
_entity_poly.entity_id
_entity_poly.type
_entity_poly.pdbx_seq_one_letter_code
_entity_poly.pdbx_strand_id
1 'polypeptide(L)'
;MNAVALLLALASHAPPDVDLLASVAWVRAENDGAGTGFVVDAGKRLLVTCRHVVADRKTVDVIFPWVRGGELVTDRAAYLGNRALLRERGLLVAGKVLKTADEFDLALVELESLPAGTRAVTFARARPPGEPLTVVGNRLDLETVFNLTRGPMRVGGTLANGYFWRGKKLAANADVLVGQLPTEEGDSGGPVFDARGRLVGMASALRRQCPLAAVCISAKEIWAFAGLPAPLEDKPEAGDLAEALTRATVWVRPTATDAQVAGVLLEPDLVLTCGRKFTPGDRVGVALPLRDADRWVTERAAYRDPLDLRLRGAWRSALVLATDRDRDLTLLKLDAPVKDAPKLVLAPRHPALGDTVHTMSHPGGLEFAWVYAGGPVRQRGHLTVSPDDRPRKVSVLVCQLPAQAGSPGGALLNDRGELVGVLSARESAQLVGYAVAAEEIASFLDVALTDRRPMTLAGLAARIEGLPARFARSAALGSAVRAEALRRNGEGGAALRECDTAVSLDPGCVPARVCRARLLDAAGKPTEALAELDEAVARGPFDRGVLLLRAEWSAQAKDWRKARGSLERVLDADPADADARQRLVGVLLELGEDSRAAAAVGDTLRADPKRLPGVVADLLAQADAMAAKYPDVPSVPAGWVLKAVTAAKRPELADPLKRAAAAKDDTERLAVLRDALKKLK
;
A
#
# COMPACT_ATOMS: atom_id res chain seq x y z
N MET A 1 -26.48 40.63 16.17
CA MET A 1 -25.12 40.17 15.81
C MET A 1 -25.01 40.19 14.29
N ASN A 2 -24.08 41.00 13.80
CA ASN A 2 -24.07 41.59 12.45
C ASN A 2 -23.82 40.59 11.31
N ALA A 3 -24.51 40.82 10.19
CA ALA A 3 -24.29 40.20 8.87
C ALA A 3 -22.86 40.38 8.31
N VAL A 4 -22.03 41.19 8.96
CA VAL A 4 -20.59 41.37 8.66
C VAL A 4 -19.76 40.14 9.07
N ALA A 5 -20.21 39.34 10.04
CA ALA A 5 -19.52 38.11 10.43
C ALA A 5 -19.69 36.96 9.41
N LEU A 6 -20.73 37.03 8.56
CA LEU A 6 -20.98 36.01 7.53
C LEU A 6 -20.15 36.24 6.25
N LEU A 7 -19.69 37.47 6.02
CA LEU A 7 -18.79 37.82 4.92
C LEU A 7 -17.31 37.53 5.23
N LEU A 8 -16.94 37.40 6.50
CA LEU A 8 -15.57 37.04 6.93
C LEU A 8 -15.31 35.52 6.92
N ALA A 9 -16.34 34.68 6.79
CA ALA A 9 -16.20 33.23 6.63
C ALA A 9 -16.11 32.78 5.15
N LEU A 10 -16.24 33.73 4.21
CA LEU A 10 -16.05 33.52 2.77
C LEU A 10 -14.72 34.07 2.25
N ALA A 11 -13.81 34.46 3.15
CA ALA A 11 -12.41 34.67 2.81
C ALA A 11 -11.76 33.31 2.54
N SER A 12 -11.98 32.82 1.32
CA SER A 12 -11.08 31.90 0.64
C SER A 12 -9.65 32.38 0.89
N HIS A 13 -8.75 31.44 1.15
CA HIS A 13 -7.31 31.66 1.24
C HIS A 13 -6.80 32.12 -0.14
N ALA A 14 -7.06 33.37 -0.52
CA ALA A 14 -6.30 34.03 -1.55
C ALA A 14 -4.86 34.11 -1.00
N PRO A 15 -3.87 33.53 -1.70
CA PRO A 15 -2.48 33.76 -1.32
C PRO A 15 -2.23 35.27 -1.25
N PRO A 16 -1.26 35.76 -0.46
CA PRO A 16 -0.73 37.11 -0.67
C PRO A 16 -0.42 37.32 -2.16
N ASP A 17 -0.46 38.55 -2.67
CA ASP A 17 -0.13 38.95 -4.05
C ASP A 17 1.31 38.55 -4.45
N VAL A 18 1.57 37.25 -4.52
CA VAL A 18 2.81 36.66 -4.99
C VAL A 18 2.62 36.46 -6.47
N ASP A 19 3.26 37.33 -7.25
CA ASP A 19 3.37 37.17 -8.70
C ASP A 19 4.21 35.92 -9.01
N LEU A 20 3.53 34.78 -9.15
CA LEU A 20 4.16 33.50 -9.48
C LEU A 20 4.85 33.56 -10.86
N LEU A 21 4.33 34.38 -11.78
CA LEU A 21 4.85 34.51 -13.14
C LEU A 21 6.19 35.22 -13.19
N ALA A 22 6.52 36.06 -12.19
CA ALA A 22 7.79 36.78 -12.10
C ALA A 22 9.02 35.86 -12.06
N SER A 23 8.86 34.56 -11.85
CA SER A 23 9.94 33.59 -11.79
C SER A 23 9.93 32.56 -12.92
N VAL A 24 8.89 32.55 -13.77
CA VAL A 24 8.59 31.48 -14.72
C VAL A 24 8.97 31.89 -16.14
N ALA A 25 9.43 30.92 -16.94
CA ALA A 25 9.68 31.12 -18.36
C ALA A 25 9.23 29.89 -19.18
N TRP A 26 8.90 30.13 -20.44
CA TRP A 26 8.69 29.10 -21.45
C TRP A 26 10.03 28.73 -22.08
N VAL A 27 10.41 27.45 -22.01
CA VAL A 27 11.71 26.95 -22.50
C VAL A 27 11.50 26.18 -23.80
N ARG A 28 12.32 26.49 -24.80
CA ARG A 28 12.29 25.86 -26.11
C ARG A 28 13.67 25.42 -26.57
N ALA A 29 13.82 24.12 -26.78
CA ALA A 29 14.91 23.49 -27.50
C ALA A 29 14.55 23.37 -28.99
N GLU A 30 15.53 23.54 -29.88
CA GLU A 30 15.32 23.42 -31.32
C GLU A 30 14.77 22.02 -31.72
N ASN A 31 13.85 21.97 -32.69
CA ASN A 31 13.17 20.78 -33.22
C ASN A 31 12.24 20.06 -32.19
N ASP A 32 11.30 20.80 -31.61
CA ASP A 32 10.11 20.36 -30.85
C ASP A 32 10.28 20.00 -29.36
N GLY A 33 11.45 20.22 -28.75
CA GLY A 33 11.58 20.16 -27.30
C GLY A 33 11.00 21.44 -26.68
N ALA A 34 9.86 21.36 -25.98
CA ALA A 34 9.27 22.50 -25.32
C ALA A 34 8.76 22.13 -23.93
N GLY A 35 8.96 23.04 -22.99
CA GLY A 35 8.59 22.87 -21.60
C GLY A 35 8.59 24.18 -20.86
N THR A 36 8.57 24.12 -19.54
CA THR A 36 8.61 25.30 -18.68
C THR A 36 9.92 25.31 -17.91
N GLY A 37 10.33 26.46 -17.42
CA GLY A 37 11.45 26.60 -16.51
C GLY A 37 11.22 27.75 -15.55
N PHE A 38 12.08 27.86 -14.55
CA PHE A 38 11.98 28.93 -13.57
C PHE A 38 13.35 29.36 -13.04
N VAL A 39 13.45 30.63 -12.67
CA VAL A 39 14.68 31.25 -12.18
C VAL A 39 14.91 30.85 -10.72
N VAL A 40 16.10 30.29 -10.45
CA VAL A 40 16.53 29.84 -9.11
C VAL A 40 17.57 30.75 -8.47
N ASP A 41 18.30 31.52 -9.29
CA ASP A 41 19.25 32.53 -8.82
C ASP A 41 19.27 33.69 -9.83
N ALA A 42 18.69 34.82 -9.45
CA ALA A 42 18.62 36.00 -10.32
C ALA A 42 20.00 36.66 -10.50
N GLY A 43 20.87 36.63 -9.49
CA GLY A 43 22.20 37.23 -9.55
C GLY A 43 23.14 36.49 -10.49
N LYS A 44 23.04 35.16 -10.52
CA LYS A 44 23.78 34.29 -11.46
C LYS A 44 23.02 34.00 -12.75
N ARG A 45 21.79 34.51 -12.91
CA ARG A 45 20.90 34.26 -14.06
C ARG A 45 20.67 32.78 -14.33
N LEU A 46 20.49 32.00 -13.26
CA LEU A 46 20.31 30.56 -13.34
C LEU A 46 18.82 30.20 -13.41
N LEU A 47 18.49 29.35 -14.38
CA LEU A 47 17.18 28.76 -14.58
C LEU A 47 17.27 27.24 -14.49
N VAL A 48 16.25 26.60 -13.91
CA VAL A 48 16.08 25.14 -13.88
C VAL A 48 14.90 24.74 -14.76
N THR A 49 15.05 23.60 -15.45
CA THR A 49 13.99 22.91 -16.20
C THR A 49 14.28 21.40 -16.20
N CYS A 50 13.44 20.60 -16.87
CA CYS A 50 13.66 19.17 -17.00
C CYS A 50 14.81 18.82 -17.96
N ARG A 51 15.55 17.75 -17.66
CA ARG A 51 16.55 17.17 -18.56
C ARG A 51 15.94 16.77 -19.90
N HIS A 52 14.76 16.17 -19.88
CA HIS A 52 14.11 15.76 -21.11
C HIS A 52 13.57 16.92 -21.97
N VAL A 53 13.38 18.12 -21.39
CA VAL A 53 12.99 19.33 -22.14
C VAL A 53 14.17 19.86 -22.96
N VAL A 54 15.37 19.91 -22.37
CA VAL A 54 16.58 20.38 -23.08
C VAL A 54 17.20 19.30 -23.98
N ALA A 55 16.91 18.03 -23.72
CA ALA A 55 17.52 16.89 -24.40
C ALA A 55 19.07 17.02 -24.44
N ASP A 56 19.69 16.82 -25.59
CA ASP A 56 21.15 16.93 -25.75
C ASP A 56 21.60 18.31 -26.29
N ARG A 57 20.71 19.31 -26.24
CA ARG A 57 21.00 20.66 -26.73
C ARG A 57 21.94 21.40 -25.78
N LYS A 58 22.85 22.19 -26.36
CA LYS A 58 23.77 23.06 -25.60
C LYS A 58 23.17 24.43 -25.29
N THR A 59 22.18 24.83 -26.06
CA THR A 59 21.49 26.12 -25.94
C THR A 59 19.98 25.94 -26.08
N VAL A 60 19.23 26.82 -25.44
CA VAL A 60 17.76 26.88 -25.51
C VAL A 60 17.30 28.33 -25.63
N ASP A 61 16.15 28.54 -26.27
CA ASP A 61 15.41 29.80 -26.21
C ASP A 61 14.57 29.83 -24.93
N VAL A 62 14.61 30.94 -24.20
CA VAL A 62 13.84 31.16 -22.97
C VAL A 62 12.98 32.40 -23.14
N ILE A 63 11.67 32.23 -23.02
CA ILE A 63 10.66 33.26 -23.27
C ILE A 63 9.94 33.59 -21.95
N PHE A 64 10.04 34.85 -21.52
CA PHE A 64 9.40 35.35 -20.30
C PHE A 64 7.98 35.92 -20.57
N PRO A 65 7.13 36.02 -19.53
CA PRO A 65 5.79 36.58 -19.63
C PRO A 65 5.79 37.97 -20.30
N TRP A 66 4.98 38.13 -21.35
CA TRP A 66 4.80 39.39 -22.05
C TRP A 66 3.52 40.07 -21.59
N VAL A 67 3.64 41.21 -20.91
CA VAL A 67 2.50 42.04 -20.50
C VAL A 67 2.31 43.18 -21.50
N ARG A 68 1.07 43.39 -21.96
CA ARG A 68 0.68 44.48 -22.87
C ARG A 68 -0.59 45.13 -22.35
N GLY A 69 -0.53 46.42 -22.02
CA GLY A 69 -1.69 47.15 -21.48
C GLY A 69 -2.10 46.74 -20.07
N GLY A 70 -1.17 46.19 -19.27
CA GLY A 70 -1.46 45.67 -17.92
C GLY A 70 -1.96 44.23 -17.91
N GLU A 71 -2.21 43.62 -19.07
CA GLU A 71 -2.68 42.24 -19.19
C GLU A 71 -1.59 41.32 -19.74
N LEU A 72 -1.56 40.07 -19.27
CA LEU A 72 -0.70 39.03 -19.79
C LEU A 72 -1.15 38.64 -21.21
N VAL A 73 -0.23 38.71 -22.17
CA VAL A 73 -0.42 38.08 -23.48
C VAL A 73 -0.32 36.58 -23.27
N THR A 74 -1.40 35.85 -23.58
CA THR A 74 -1.49 34.40 -23.37
C THR A 74 -1.44 33.60 -24.66
N ASP A 75 -1.73 34.19 -25.82
CA ASP A 75 -1.73 33.50 -27.12
C ASP A 75 -0.32 33.08 -27.54
N ARG A 76 -0.11 31.77 -27.71
CA ARG A 76 1.15 31.18 -28.17
C ARG A 76 1.58 31.72 -29.54
N ALA A 77 0.64 31.88 -30.47
CA ALA A 77 0.94 32.38 -31.81
C ALA A 77 1.49 33.81 -31.74
N ALA A 78 1.01 34.62 -30.80
CA ALA A 78 1.54 35.96 -30.59
C ALA A 78 3.02 35.95 -30.16
N TYR A 79 3.45 35.05 -29.27
CA TYR A 79 4.86 34.92 -28.91
C TYR A 79 5.72 34.44 -30.10
N LEU A 80 5.22 33.46 -30.84
CA LEU A 80 5.94 32.86 -31.97
C LEU A 80 6.06 33.82 -33.16
N GLY A 81 5.02 34.61 -33.44
CA GLY A 81 5.01 35.61 -34.50
C GLY A 81 5.82 36.87 -34.19
N ASN A 82 6.02 37.20 -32.90
CA ASN A 82 6.67 38.44 -32.48
C ASN A 82 8.07 38.22 -31.86
N ARG A 83 8.79 37.16 -32.25
CA ARG A 83 10.11 36.82 -31.68
C ARG A 83 11.13 37.96 -31.74
N ALA A 84 11.16 38.73 -32.83
CA ALA A 84 12.08 39.87 -32.96
C ALA A 84 11.80 40.96 -31.92
N LEU A 85 10.52 41.33 -31.75
CA LEU A 85 10.07 42.27 -30.72
C LEU A 85 10.37 41.76 -29.31
N LEU A 86 10.15 40.47 -29.05
CA LEU A 86 10.45 39.88 -27.74
C LEU A 86 11.95 39.91 -27.42
N ARG A 87 12.83 39.72 -28.42
CA ARG A 87 14.28 39.86 -28.24
C ARG A 87 14.67 41.31 -27.94
N GLU A 88 14.11 42.26 -28.69
CA GLU A 88 14.35 43.69 -28.47
C GLU A 88 13.95 44.13 -27.05
N ARG A 89 12.84 43.57 -26.54
CA ARG A 89 12.35 43.83 -25.17
C ARG A 89 13.05 43.00 -24.08
N GLY A 90 14.02 42.16 -24.43
CA GLY A 90 14.70 41.26 -23.49
C GLY A 90 13.82 40.14 -22.91
N LEU A 91 12.65 39.88 -23.51
CA LEU A 91 11.70 38.84 -23.09
C LEU A 91 11.98 37.49 -23.75
N LEU A 92 12.70 37.46 -24.88
CA LEU A 92 13.24 36.24 -25.49
C LEU A 92 14.77 36.28 -25.37
N VAL A 93 15.32 35.37 -24.59
CA VAL A 93 16.74 35.32 -24.21
C VAL A 93 17.31 33.94 -24.53
N ALA A 94 18.57 33.86 -24.97
CA ALA A 94 19.24 32.57 -25.11
C ALA A 94 19.78 32.08 -23.75
N GLY A 95 19.69 30.77 -23.52
CA GLY A 95 20.21 30.10 -22.34
C GLY A 95 21.23 29.04 -22.72
N LYS A 96 22.37 29.02 -22.03
CA LYS A 96 23.40 27.98 -22.16
C LYS A 96 23.14 26.88 -21.14
N VAL A 97 23.01 25.64 -21.61
CA VAL A 97 22.88 24.47 -20.72
C VAL A 97 24.23 24.21 -20.06
N LEU A 98 24.30 24.40 -18.74
CA LEU A 98 25.52 24.25 -17.95
C LEU A 98 25.76 22.79 -17.58
N LYS A 99 24.71 22.10 -17.13
CA LYS A 99 24.76 20.69 -16.75
C LYS A 99 23.38 20.05 -16.73
N THR A 100 23.39 18.73 -16.77
CA THR A 100 22.21 17.87 -16.78
C THR A 100 22.39 16.68 -15.85
N ALA A 101 21.27 16.14 -15.34
CA ALA A 101 21.23 14.92 -14.55
C ALA A 101 20.04 14.06 -15.01
N ASP A 102 20.32 12.83 -15.45
CA ASP A 102 19.27 11.88 -15.88
C ASP A 102 18.57 11.25 -14.67
N GLU A 103 19.34 11.03 -13.59
CA GLU A 103 18.93 10.45 -12.32
C GLU A 103 17.89 11.31 -11.57
N PHE A 104 17.82 12.61 -11.87
CA PHE A 104 16.85 13.56 -11.27
C PHE A 104 15.96 14.24 -12.30
N ASP A 105 16.19 13.99 -13.59
CA ASP A 105 15.55 14.70 -14.71
C ASP A 105 15.70 16.23 -14.62
N LEU A 106 16.91 16.71 -14.29
CA LEU A 106 17.19 18.14 -14.10
C LEU A 106 18.17 18.69 -15.14
N ALA A 107 17.95 19.93 -15.55
CA ALA A 107 18.86 20.73 -16.35
C ALA A 107 19.04 22.13 -15.74
N LEU A 108 20.28 22.59 -15.67
CA LEU A 108 20.64 23.93 -15.22
C LEU A 108 21.08 24.77 -16.41
N VAL A 109 20.47 25.94 -16.57
CA VAL A 109 20.66 26.84 -17.70
C VAL A 109 21.11 28.20 -17.19
N GLU A 110 22.20 28.74 -17.75
CA GLU A 110 22.61 30.14 -17.52
C GLU A 110 22.03 31.02 -18.64
N LEU A 111 21.32 32.07 -18.27
CA LEU A 111 20.69 32.99 -19.22
C LEU A 111 21.61 34.17 -19.53
N GLU A 112 21.61 34.64 -20.78
CA GLU A 112 22.38 35.82 -21.19
C GLU A 112 21.95 37.09 -20.45
N SER A 113 20.66 37.24 -20.18
CA SER A 113 20.06 38.36 -19.44
C SER A 113 18.75 37.93 -18.76
N LEU A 114 18.22 38.79 -17.88
CA LEU A 114 16.91 38.63 -17.26
C LEU A 114 16.07 39.90 -17.50
N PRO A 115 14.77 39.78 -17.83
CA PRO A 115 13.88 40.93 -17.85
C PRO A 115 13.80 41.64 -16.50
N ALA A 116 13.56 42.95 -16.53
CA ALA A 116 13.32 43.73 -15.32
C ALA A 116 12.12 43.18 -14.53
N GLY A 117 12.27 43.06 -13.21
CA GLY A 117 11.23 42.51 -12.32
C GLY A 117 11.24 40.99 -12.18
N THR A 118 12.10 40.27 -12.92
CA THR A 118 12.28 38.83 -12.74
C THR A 118 12.82 38.52 -11.33
N ARG A 119 12.20 37.57 -10.64
CA ARG A 119 12.56 37.16 -9.27
C ARG A 119 12.95 35.69 -9.26
N ALA A 120 13.94 35.34 -8.45
CA ALA A 120 14.21 33.95 -8.12
C ALA A 120 13.08 33.39 -7.24
N VAL A 121 12.76 32.11 -7.43
CA VAL A 121 11.85 31.38 -6.55
C VAL A 121 12.36 31.34 -5.11
N THR A 122 11.43 31.31 -4.15
CA THR A 122 11.75 31.00 -2.75
C THR A 122 11.51 29.52 -2.50
N PHE A 123 12.54 28.77 -2.09
CA PHE A 123 12.42 27.34 -1.81
C PHE A 123 11.68 27.07 -0.50
N ALA A 124 10.93 25.97 -0.47
CA ALA A 124 10.34 25.37 0.72
C ALA A 124 10.50 23.85 0.68
N ARG A 125 10.49 23.22 1.86
CA ARG A 125 10.42 21.76 1.97
C ARG A 125 9.02 21.26 1.59
N ALA A 126 8.97 19.99 1.19
CA ALA A 126 7.73 19.30 0.85
C ALA A 126 6.68 19.42 1.97
N ARG A 127 5.43 19.62 1.56
CA ARG A 127 4.26 19.75 2.44
C ARG A 127 3.62 18.37 2.69
N PRO A 128 2.81 18.18 3.75
CA PRO A 128 2.07 16.94 3.93
C PRO A 128 1.04 16.72 2.80
N PRO A 129 0.57 15.48 2.57
CA PRO A 129 -0.55 15.23 1.67
C PRO A 129 -1.79 16.07 2.03
N GLY A 130 -2.61 16.38 1.02
CA GLY A 130 -3.79 17.24 1.15
C GLY A 130 -3.52 18.73 0.91
N GLU A 131 -2.30 19.21 1.16
CA GLU A 131 -1.91 20.61 0.93
C GLU A 131 -2.02 20.98 -0.56
N PRO A 132 -2.51 22.19 -0.90
CA PRO A 132 -2.69 22.60 -2.27
C PRO A 132 -1.33 22.87 -2.94
N LEU A 133 -1.19 22.34 -4.15
CA LEU A 133 -0.09 22.61 -5.06
C LEU A 133 -0.60 23.48 -6.21
N THR A 134 0.23 24.42 -6.65
CA THR A 134 0.01 25.21 -7.86
C THR A 134 1.17 25.02 -8.83
N VAL A 135 0.89 24.60 -10.05
CA VAL A 135 1.86 24.53 -11.15
C VAL A 135 1.62 25.69 -12.09
N VAL A 136 2.69 26.38 -12.47
CA VAL A 136 2.68 27.26 -13.64
C VAL A 136 3.41 26.54 -14.77
N GLY A 137 2.75 26.34 -15.90
CA GLY A 137 3.31 25.59 -17.01
C GLY A 137 2.84 26.08 -18.38
N ASN A 138 3.33 25.42 -19.44
CA ASN A 138 3.08 25.79 -20.83
C ASN A 138 2.58 24.59 -21.61
N ARG A 139 1.38 24.13 -21.25
CA ARG A 139 0.70 22.96 -21.82
C ARG A 139 0.67 22.98 -23.34
N LEU A 140 1.26 21.98 -23.99
CA LEU A 140 1.38 21.93 -25.44
C LEU A 140 0.05 21.79 -26.16
N ASP A 141 -0.95 21.16 -25.52
CA ASP A 141 -2.28 20.95 -26.06
C ASP A 141 -3.17 22.21 -26.09
N LEU A 142 -2.74 23.30 -25.44
CA LEU A 142 -3.44 24.57 -25.44
C LEU A 142 -2.80 25.58 -26.42
N GLU A 143 -3.62 26.45 -27.00
CA GLU A 143 -3.17 27.62 -27.77
C GLU A 143 -2.62 28.73 -26.86
N THR A 144 -2.80 28.60 -25.55
CA THR A 144 -2.31 29.57 -24.56
C THR A 144 -1.00 29.13 -23.89
N VAL A 145 -0.31 30.07 -23.26
CA VAL A 145 0.91 29.87 -22.46
C VAL A 145 0.75 30.44 -21.05
N PHE A 146 1.61 30.03 -20.12
CA PHE A 146 1.58 30.40 -18.69
C PHE A 146 0.29 29.98 -17.96
N ASN A 147 -0.10 28.72 -18.14
CA ASN A 147 -1.28 28.13 -17.55
C ASN A 147 -1.08 27.81 -16.06
N LEU A 148 -2.10 28.07 -15.26
CA LEU A 148 -2.14 27.73 -13.84
C LEU A 148 -2.95 26.44 -13.63
N THR A 149 -2.32 25.45 -13.00
CA THR A 149 -2.95 24.18 -12.62
C THR A 149 -2.89 24.01 -11.11
N ARG A 150 -4.02 23.68 -10.46
CA ARG A 150 -4.10 23.49 -9.00
C ARG A 150 -4.67 22.13 -8.62
N GLY A 151 -4.21 21.61 -7.49
CA GLY A 151 -4.73 20.38 -6.91
C GLY A 151 -3.97 19.97 -5.65
N PRO A 152 -4.51 19.06 -4.84
CA PRO A 152 -3.86 18.64 -3.61
C PRO A 152 -2.60 17.79 -3.88
N MET A 153 -1.63 17.89 -2.98
CA MET A 153 -0.55 16.92 -2.86
C MET A 153 -1.12 15.57 -2.44
N ARG A 154 -0.71 14.50 -3.12
CA ARG A 154 -1.22 13.14 -2.89
C ARG A 154 -0.28 12.33 -2.01
N VAL A 155 1.02 12.39 -2.29
CA VAL A 155 2.04 11.61 -1.57
C VAL A 155 3.44 12.17 -1.87
N GLY A 156 4.40 11.93 -0.99
CA GLY A 156 5.82 12.14 -1.25
C GLY A 156 6.63 10.88 -0.93
N GLY A 157 7.76 10.69 -1.60
CA GLY A 157 8.64 9.53 -1.41
C GLY A 157 9.71 9.44 -2.50
N THR A 158 10.42 8.32 -2.54
CA THR A 158 11.51 8.09 -3.48
C THR A 158 11.07 7.12 -4.59
N LEU A 159 11.27 7.47 -5.86
CA LEU A 159 10.92 6.58 -6.99
C LEU A 159 12.01 5.53 -7.21
N ALA A 160 11.75 4.25 -6.93
CA ALA A 160 12.75 3.22 -7.21
C ALA A 160 13.02 3.04 -8.71
N ASN A 161 11.98 3.12 -9.54
CA ASN A 161 12.09 2.85 -10.98
C ASN A 161 12.03 4.09 -11.88
N GLY A 162 11.75 5.27 -11.35
CA GLY A 162 11.65 6.48 -12.17
C GLY A 162 10.58 6.35 -13.28
N TYR A 163 10.84 6.92 -14.45
CA TYR A 163 9.97 6.80 -15.62
C TYR A 163 10.76 6.77 -16.93
N PHE A 164 10.09 6.31 -17.99
CA PHE A 164 10.67 6.26 -19.32
C PHE A 164 10.31 7.49 -20.14
N TRP A 165 11.30 8.06 -20.80
CA TRP A 165 11.15 9.08 -21.83
C TRP A 165 12.01 8.70 -23.03
N ARG A 166 11.39 8.53 -24.20
CA ARG A 166 12.04 8.12 -25.47
C ARG A 166 13.04 6.95 -25.32
N GLY A 167 12.65 5.92 -24.58
CA GLY A 167 13.48 4.72 -24.33
C GLY A 167 14.56 4.89 -23.26
N LYS A 168 14.73 6.09 -22.71
CA LYS A 168 15.66 6.38 -21.61
C LYS A 168 14.93 6.38 -20.27
N LYS A 169 15.55 5.79 -19.24
CA LYS A 169 15.05 5.80 -17.87
C LYS A 169 15.56 7.07 -17.17
N LEU A 170 14.65 7.86 -16.60
CA LEU A 170 14.92 9.10 -15.88
C LEU A 170 14.37 9.03 -14.45
N ALA A 171 14.87 9.90 -13.58
CA ALA A 171 14.38 10.08 -12.19
C ALA A 171 14.39 8.80 -11.34
N ALA A 172 15.29 7.86 -11.64
CA ALA A 172 15.45 6.64 -10.85
C ALA A 172 16.17 6.98 -9.54
N ASN A 173 15.52 6.64 -8.42
CA ASN A 173 15.88 6.98 -7.05
C ASN A 173 15.75 8.47 -6.68
N ALA A 174 15.05 9.27 -7.48
CA ALA A 174 14.80 10.68 -7.16
C ALA A 174 13.73 10.82 -6.07
N ASP A 175 13.92 11.81 -5.18
CA ASP A 175 12.88 12.26 -4.26
C ASP A 175 11.82 13.07 -5.00
N VAL A 176 10.56 12.63 -4.93
CA VAL A 176 9.44 13.23 -5.66
C VAL A 176 8.24 13.52 -4.77
N LEU A 177 7.41 14.42 -5.28
CA LEU A 177 6.04 14.63 -4.85
C LEU A 177 5.11 14.10 -5.95
N VAL A 178 3.93 13.64 -5.57
CA VAL A 178 2.85 13.33 -6.52
C VAL A 178 1.69 14.26 -6.22
N GLY A 179 1.27 15.05 -7.20
CA GLY A 179 0.11 15.93 -7.11
C GLY A 179 -1.12 15.34 -7.82
N GLN A 180 -2.32 15.73 -7.39
CA GLN A 180 -3.57 15.49 -8.13
C GLN A 180 -3.77 16.64 -9.13
N LEU A 181 -2.94 16.65 -10.18
CA LEU A 181 -2.81 17.78 -11.08
C LEU A 181 -3.11 17.34 -12.52
N PRO A 182 -4.03 18.01 -13.24
CA PRO A 182 -4.24 17.78 -14.67
C PRO A 182 -3.13 18.44 -15.53
N THR A 183 -1.87 18.06 -15.30
CA THR A 183 -0.73 18.51 -16.11
C THR A 183 -0.69 17.80 -17.46
N GLU A 184 0.02 18.36 -18.44
CA GLU A 184 0.28 17.78 -19.76
C GLU A 184 1.72 17.98 -20.23
N GLU A 185 2.07 17.38 -21.38
CA GLU A 185 3.33 17.74 -22.06
C GLU A 185 3.44 19.27 -22.20
N GLY A 186 4.62 19.83 -21.94
CA GLY A 186 4.85 21.29 -21.88
C GLY A 186 4.78 21.90 -20.48
N ASP A 187 4.05 21.27 -19.54
CA ASP A 187 4.18 21.61 -18.11
C ASP A 187 5.50 21.11 -17.52
N SER A 188 6.15 20.14 -18.17
CA SER A 188 7.46 19.63 -17.78
C SER A 188 8.47 20.75 -17.58
N GLY A 189 9.07 20.80 -16.40
CA GLY A 189 10.00 21.83 -15.95
C GLY A 189 9.31 23.02 -15.26
N GLY A 190 7.99 23.02 -15.17
CA GLY A 190 7.21 24.07 -14.51
C GLY A 190 7.35 24.03 -13.00
N PRO A 191 7.50 25.18 -12.32
CA PRO A 191 7.61 25.21 -10.87
C PRO A 191 6.30 24.81 -10.20
N VAL A 192 6.42 24.06 -9.11
CA VAL A 192 5.32 23.65 -8.24
C VAL A 192 5.43 24.40 -6.93
N PHE A 193 4.43 25.23 -6.66
CA PHE A 193 4.34 26.09 -5.49
C PHE A 193 3.39 25.52 -4.42
N ASP A 194 3.71 25.77 -3.16
CA ASP A 194 2.77 25.61 -2.04
C ASP A 194 1.74 26.76 -1.99
N ALA A 195 0.80 26.68 -1.04
CA ALA A 195 -0.22 27.71 -0.81
C ALA A 195 0.34 29.12 -0.59
N ARG A 196 1.60 29.24 -0.15
CA ARG A 196 2.28 30.50 0.17
C ARG A 196 3.13 31.02 -1.01
N GLY A 197 3.07 30.35 -2.16
CA GLY A 197 3.82 30.74 -3.36
C GLY A 197 5.32 30.36 -3.31
N ARG A 198 5.71 29.43 -2.44
CA ARG A 198 7.11 28.94 -2.34
C ARG A 198 7.27 27.63 -3.10
N LEU A 199 8.42 27.46 -3.75
CA LEU A 199 8.72 26.29 -4.56
C LEU A 199 8.94 25.05 -3.69
N VAL A 200 8.10 24.02 -3.91
CA VAL A 200 8.21 22.70 -3.26
C VAL A 200 8.59 21.60 -4.24
N GLY A 201 8.56 21.86 -5.55
CA GLY A 201 9.05 20.93 -6.57
C GLY A 201 8.94 21.47 -7.99
N MET A 202 9.13 20.60 -8.97
CA MET A 202 9.04 20.90 -10.41
C MET A 202 8.26 19.80 -11.12
N ALA A 203 7.24 20.15 -11.90
CA ALA A 203 6.45 19.20 -12.68
C ALA A 203 7.34 18.49 -13.71
N SER A 204 7.21 17.18 -13.86
CA SER A 204 8.16 16.41 -14.67
C SER A 204 7.50 15.34 -15.55
N ALA A 205 6.62 14.51 -14.98
CA ALA A 205 6.02 13.41 -15.73
C ALA A 205 4.59 13.09 -15.27
N LEU A 206 3.84 12.41 -16.12
CA LEU A 206 2.49 11.93 -15.84
C LEU A 206 2.47 10.42 -15.69
N ARG A 207 1.73 9.93 -14.69
CA ARG A 207 1.45 8.49 -14.54
C ARG A 207 0.12 8.16 -15.19
N ARG A 208 0.11 7.88 -16.49
CA ARG A 208 -1.13 7.60 -17.26
C ARG A 208 -2.00 6.46 -16.69
N GLN A 209 -1.40 5.52 -15.96
CA GLN A 209 -2.12 4.42 -15.29
C GLN A 209 -2.84 4.86 -14.00
N CYS A 210 -2.52 6.04 -13.45
CA CYS A 210 -3.16 6.62 -12.28
C CYS A 210 -3.64 8.05 -12.63
N PRO A 211 -4.94 8.25 -12.94
CA PRO A 211 -5.46 9.53 -13.38
C PRO A 211 -5.08 10.69 -12.46
N LEU A 212 -4.74 11.84 -13.07
CA LEU A 212 -4.29 13.07 -12.42
C LEU A 212 -3.04 12.90 -11.54
N ALA A 213 -2.29 11.80 -11.60
CA ALA A 213 -1.04 11.67 -10.86
C ALA A 213 0.12 12.28 -11.64
N ALA A 214 0.44 13.54 -11.30
CA ALA A 214 1.61 14.24 -11.79
C ALA A 214 2.80 13.98 -10.85
N VAL A 215 3.91 13.51 -11.40
CA VAL A 215 5.20 13.35 -10.71
C VAL A 215 5.93 14.68 -10.78
N CYS A 216 6.30 15.19 -9.61
CA CYS A 216 7.05 16.41 -9.44
C CYS A 216 8.40 16.11 -8.76
N ILE A 217 9.51 16.48 -9.37
CA ILE A 217 10.83 16.37 -8.73
C ILE A 217 10.83 17.31 -7.52
N SER A 218 11.22 16.81 -6.34
CA SER A 218 11.14 17.59 -5.11
C SER A 218 12.12 18.77 -5.14
N ALA A 219 11.78 19.86 -4.45
CA ALA A 219 12.67 21.00 -4.32
C ALA A 219 14.05 20.64 -3.73
N LYS A 220 14.11 19.57 -2.92
CA LYS A 220 15.35 19.02 -2.37
C LYS A 220 16.38 18.68 -3.44
N GLU A 221 15.95 17.98 -4.48
CA GLU A 221 16.83 17.62 -5.58
C GLU A 221 17.26 18.87 -6.36
N ILE A 222 16.35 19.84 -6.50
CA ILE A 222 16.57 21.06 -7.28
C ILE A 222 17.63 21.96 -6.65
N TRP A 223 17.51 22.33 -5.36
CA TRP A 223 18.51 23.19 -4.73
C TRP A 223 19.86 22.48 -4.57
N ALA A 224 19.87 21.17 -4.31
CA ALA A 224 21.10 20.38 -4.24
C ALA A 224 21.80 20.35 -5.60
N PHE A 225 21.07 20.06 -6.67
CA PHE A 225 21.59 20.07 -8.04
C PHE A 225 22.09 21.46 -8.44
N ALA A 226 21.38 22.54 -8.10
CA ALA A 226 21.78 23.91 -8.41
C ALA A 226 22.94 24.44 -7.55
N GLY A 227 23.35 23.73 -6.49
CA GLY A 227 24.37 24.20 -5.54
C GLY A 227 23.89 25.39 -4.70
N LEU A 228 22.60 25.42 -4.37
CA LEU A 228 21.94 26.46 -3.59
C LEU A 228 21.73 26.00 -2.15
N PRO A 229 21.71 26.94 -1.18
CA PRO A 229 21.50 26.60 0.23
C PRO A 229 20.11 25.98 0.42
N ALA A 230 20.03 24.99 1.30
CA ALA A 230 18.75 24.44 1.72
C ALA A 230 17.93 25.54 2.44
N PRO A 231 16.59 25.57 2.26
CA PRO A 231 15.75 26.52 2.96
C PRO A 231 15.79 26.25 4.47
N LEU A 232 15.65 27.31 5.27
CA LEU A 232 15.46 27.21 6.72
C LEU A 232 14.24 26.33 7.01
N GLU A 233 14.34 25.52 8.08
CA GLU A 233 13.26 24.61 8.46
C GLU A 233 12.02 25.39 8.90
N ASP A 234 10.97 25.31 8.09
CA ASP A 234 9.61 25.43 8.61
C ASP A 234 9.18 24.05 9.10
N LYS A 235 8.76 23.94 10.37
CA LYS A 235 8.02 22.75 10.79
C LYS A 235 6.79 22.61 9.89
N PRO A 236 6.59 21.47 9.21
CA PRO A 236 5.33 21.24 8.53
C PRO A 236 4.23 21.24 9.60
N GLU A 237 3.25 22.13 9.45
CA GLU A 237 1.98 21.99 10.16
C GLU A 237 1.34 20.73 9.59
N ALA A 238 1.27 19.66 10.39
CA ALA A 238 0.60 18.45 9.94
C ALA A 238 -0.86 18.81 9.66
N GLY A 239 -1.30 18.62 8.41
CA GLY A 239 -2.72 18.65 8.10
C GLY A 239 -3.39 17.54 8.91
N ASP A 240 -4.17 17.93 9.93
CA ASP A 240 -4.82 17.03 10.89
C ASP A 240 -5.53 15.87 10.17
N LEU A 241 -6.16 16.19 9.04
CA LEU A 241 -6.91 15.23 8.24
C LEU A 241 -6.06 14.20 7.49
N ALA A 242 -4.95 14.60 6.88
CA ALA A 242 -4.09 13.68 6.12
C ALA A 242 -3.32 12.75 7.06
N GLU A 243 -2.93 13.24 8.23
CA GLU A 243 -2.35 12.43 9.29
C GLU A 243 -3.39 11.44 9.86
N ALA A 244 -4.61 11.91 10.14
CA ALA A 244 -5.71 11.05 10.59
C ALA A 244 -6.04 9.97 9.56
N LEU A 245 -6.13 10.32 8.27
CA LEU A 245 -6.34 9.38 7.18
C LEU A 245 -5.18 8.37 7.08
N THR A 246 -3.94 8.81 7.19
CA THR A 246 -2.78 7.90 7.12
C THR A 246 -2.85 6.84 8.22
N ARG A 247 -3.15 7.25 9.45
CA ARG A 247 -3.25 6.34 10.60
C ARG A 247 -4.51 5.48 10.58
N ALA A 248 -5.60 5.96 9.98
CA ALA A 248 -6.85 5.22 9.87
C ALA A 248 -6.81 4.20 8.73
N THR A 249 -6.10 4.49 7.64
CA THR A 249 -6.04 3.60 6.48
C THR A 249 -5.09 2.45 6.75
N VAL A 250 -5.57 1.24 6.48
CA VAL A 250 -4.80 0.00 6.53
C VAL A 250 -4.84 -0.71 5.19
N TRP A 251 -3.87 -1.56 4.92
CA TRP A 251 -3.84 -2.38 3.71
C TRP A 251 -4.23 -3.81 4.03
N VAL A 252 -5.44 -4.20 3.64
CA VAL A 252 -5.97 -5.54 3.85
C VAL A 252 -5.50 -6.45 2.72
N ARG A 253 -4.91 -7.58 3.09
CA ARG A 253 -4.35 -8.60 2.20
C ARG A 253 -5.06 -9.94 2.46
N PRO A 254 -6.10 -10.25 1.66
CA PRO A 254 -6.74 -11.55 1.69
C PRO A 254 -5.74 -12.64 1.33
N THR A 255 -5.88 -13.81 1.95
CA THR A 255 -4.99 -14.95 1.78
C THR A 255 -5.27 -15.71 0.47
N ALA A 256 -6.53 -15.71 0.02
CA ALA A 256 -6.99 -16.49 -1.12
C ALA A 256 -6.90 -15.77 -2.49
N THR A 257 -6.53 -14.48 -2.52
CA THR A 257 -6.57 -13.69 -3.76
C THR A 257 -5.49 -12.62 -3.79
N ASP A 258 -5.02 -12.25 -4.99
CA ASP A 258 -4.16 -11.07 -5.18
C ASP A 258 -4.90 -9.73 -5.00
N ALA A 259 -6.18 -9.75 -4.62
CA ALA A 259 -6.95 -8.54 -4.41
C ALA A 259 -6.37 -7.73 -3.25
N GLN A 260 -6.08 -6.47 -3.50
CA GLN A 260 -5.50 -5.55 -2.52
C GLN A 260 -6.51 -4.44 -2.24
N VAL A 261 -7.09 -4.45 -1.04
CA VAL A 261 -8.11 -3.46 -0.65
C VAL A 261 -7.59 -2.60 0.48
N ALA A 262 -7.96 -1.33 0.46
CA ALA A 262 -7.80 -0.46 1.61
C ALA A 262 -8.87 -0.83 2.65
N GLY A 263 -8.56 -0.62 3.92
CA GLY A 263 -9.52 -0.66 5.02
C GLY A 263 -9.39 0.60 5.86
N VAL A 264 -10.42 0.87 6.65
CA VAL A 264 -10.46 1.96 7.62
C VAL A 264 -10.56 1.40 9.04
N LEU A 265 -9.64 1.82 9.90
CA LEU A 265 -9.65 1.54 11.32
C LEU A 265 -10.70 2.44 12.00
N LEU A 266 -11.83 1.85 12.39
CA LEU A 266 -12.92 2.54 13.09
C LEU A 266 -12.64 2.65 14.60
N GLU A 267 -12.05 1.58 15.14
CA GLU A 267 -11.63 1.45 16.53
C GLU A 267 -10.25 0.79 16.53
N PRO A 268 -9.47 0.84 17.64
CA PRO A 268 -8.10 0.33 17.66
C PRO A 268 -7.93 -1.11 17.14
N ASP A 269 -8.95 -1.94 17.20
CA ASP A 269 -8.91 -3.32 16.73
C ASP A 269 -10.03 -3.67 15.73
N LEU A 270 -10.73 -2.68 15.18
CA LEU A 270 -11.86 -2.89 14.29
C LEU A 270 -11.65 -2.19 12.95
N VAL A 271 -11.57 -2.97 11.88
CA VAL A 271 -11.35 -2.48 10.52
C VAL A 271 -12.60 -2.72 9.67
N LEU A 272 -13.06 -1.68 8.98
CA LEU A 272 -14.10 -1.77 7.95
C LEU A 272 -13.43 -1.71 6.58
N THR A 273 -13.87 -2.55 5.64
CA THR A 273 -13.37 -2.56 4.25
C THR A 273 -14.51 -2.88 3.31
N CYS A 274 -14.30 -2.70 2.00
CA CYS A 274 -15.15 -3.35 1.00
C CYS A 274 -14.79 -4.83 0.87
N GLY A 275 -15.71 -5.69 0.42
CA GLY A 275 -15.43 -7.11 0.60
C GLY A 275 -16.31 -8.14 -0.06
N ARG A 276 -16.34 -8.16 -1.40
CA ARG A 276 -16.99 -9.24 -2.18
C ARG A 276 -16.28 -10.60 -2.12
N LYS A 277 -15.17 -10.71 -1.38
CA LYS A 277 -14.30 -11.91 -1.34
C LYS A 277 -13.89 -12.34 0.07
N PHE A 278 -14.55 -11.86 1.12
CA PHE A 278 -14.27 -12.26 2.50
C PHE A 278 -15.38 -13.15 3.04
N THR A 279 -15.00 -14.28 3.62
CA THR A 279 -15.91 -15.22 4.29
C THR A 279 -15.81 -15.02 5.80
N PRO A 280 -16.94 -14.83 6.52
CA PRO A 280 -16.92 -14.80 7.98
C PRO A 280 -16.24 -16.03 8.58
N GLY A 281 -15.41 -15.83 9.60
CA GLY A 281 -14.61 -16.89 10.23
C GLY A 281 -13.21 -17.10 9.64
N ASP A 282 -12.94 -16.59 8.44
CA ASP A 282 -11.60 -16.60 7.85
C ASP A 282 -10.68 -15.59 8.53
N ARG A 283 -9.37 -15.78 8.34
CA ARG A 283 -8.33 -14.82 8.72
C ARG A 283 -7.66 -14.19 7.52
N VAL A 284 -7.31 -12.92 7.67
CA VAL A 284 -6.61 -12.12 6.67
C VAL A 284 -5.48 -11.31 7.29
N GLY A 285 -4.49 -10.97 6.47
CA GLY A 285 -3.40 -10.09 6.84
C GLY A 285 -3.80 -8.62 6.73
N VAL A 286 -3.37 -7.80 7.68
CA VAL A 286 -3.58 -6.35 7.66
C VAL A 286 -2.23 -5.65 7.88
N ALA A 287 -1.73 -4.97 6.86
CA ALA A 287 -0.56 -4.12 6.99
C ALA A 287 -0.96 -2.71 7.48
N LEU A 288 -0.22 -2.22 8.46
CA LEU A 288 -0.36 -0.89 9.07
C LEU A 288 0.64 0.07 8.43
N PRO A 289 0.39 1.40 8.46
CA PRO A 289 1.35 2.37 7.95
C PRO A 289 2.68 2.29 8.72
N LEU A 290 3.78 2.23 7.98
CA LEU A 290 5.13 2.23 8.51
C LEU A 290 5.62 3.67 8.71
N ARG A 291 6.33 3.88 9.82
CA ARG A 291 7.02 5.14 10.11
C ARG A 291 8.52 4.89 10.20
N ASP A 292 9.29 5.72 9.51
CA ASP A 292 10.76 5.77 9.61
C ASP A 292 11.15 7.18 10.06
N ALA A 293 11.69 7.27 11.28
CA ALA A 293 11.87 8.53 12.00
C ALA A 293 10.58 9.41 11.97
N ASP A 294 10.63 10.54 11.29
CA ASP A 294 9.54 11.51 11.18
C ASP A 294 8.72 11.40 9.90
N ARG A 295 9.00 10.41 9.03
CA ARG A 295 8.31 10.23 7.75
C ARG A 295 7.48 8.96 7.72
N TRP A 296 6.28 9.05 7.15
CA TRP A 296 5.56 7.86 6.69
C TRP A 296 6.31 7.22 5.51
N VAL A 297 6.48 5.90 5.57
CA VAL A 297 7.03 5.12 4.46
C VAL A 297 5.89 4.84 3.49
N THR A 298 6.01 5.36 2.29
CA THR A 298 4.95 5.31 1.26
C THR A 298 5.34 4.38 0.12
N GLU A 299 6.61 4.01 0.00
CA GLU A 299 7.12 3.12 -1.02
C GLU A 299 6.53 1.71 -0.91
N ARG A 300 5.79 1.27 -1.93
CA ARG A 300 5.15 -0.07 -1.97
C ARG A 300 6.14 -1.21 -1.76
N ALA A 301 7.40 -1.02 -2.19
CA ALA A 301 8.44 -2.01 -2.02
C ALA A 301 8.66 -2.38 -0.53
N ALA A 302 8.50 -1.43 0.38
CA ALA A 302 8.66 -1.65 1.82
C ALA A 302 7.54 -2.51 2.44
N TYR A 303 6.42 -2.68 1.75
CA TYR A 303 5.27 -3.45 2.22
C TYR A 303 5.17 -4.86 1.58
N ARG A 304 6.18 -5.27 0.81
CA ARG A 304 6.17 -6.55 0.09
C ARG A 304 6.36 -7.76 1.01
N ASP A 305 7.22 -7.66 2.01
CA ASP A 305 7.59 -8.74 2.94
C ASP A 305 6.71 -8.71 4.21
N PRO A 306 5.72 -9.60 4.36
CA PRO A 306 4.86 -9.64 5.55
C PRO A 306 5.61 -9.98 6.84
N LEU A 307 6.72 -10.73 6.76
CA LEU A 307 7.54 -11.04 7.93
C LEU A 307 8.26 -9.79 8.43
N ASP A 308 8.86 -9.00 7.52
CA ASP A 308 9.46 -7.71 7.90
C ASP A 308 8.43 -6.79 8.58
N LEU A 309 7.25 -6.65 7.98
CA LEU A 309 6.16 -5.87 8.56
C LEU A 309 5.77 -6.39 9.95
N ARG A 310 5.65 -7.71 10.11
CA ARG A 310 5.30 -8.35 11.39
C ARG A 310 6.35 -8.13 12.47
N LEU A 311 7.63 -8.19 12.11
CA LEU A 311 8.75 -7.94 13.02
C LEU A 311 8.85 -6.46 13.43
N ARG A 312 8.47 -5.55 12.53
CA ARG A 312 8.42 -4.10 12.80
C ARG A 312 7.10 -3.64 13.45
N GLY A 313 6.21 -4.58 13.79
CA GLY A 313 4.93 -4.28 14.42
C GLY A 313 3.88 -3.66 13.50
N ALA A 314 4.12 -3.65 12.19
CA ALA A 314 3.26 -3.09 11.14
C ALA A 314 2.42 -4.14 10.39
N TRP A 315 2.24 -5.32 10.98
CA TRP A 315 1.32 -6.35 10.50
C TRP A 315 0.41 -6.81 11.64
N ARG A 316 -0.86 -7.09 11.34
CA ARG A 316 -1.83 -7.72 12.23
C ARG A 316 -2.57 -8.84 11.51
N SER A 317 -2.89 -9.87 12.25
CA SER A 317 -3.85 -10.87 11.80
C SER A 317 -5.26 -10.38 12.13
N ALA A 318 -6.22 -10.57 11.23
CA ALA A 318 -7.59 -10.14 11.46
C ALA A 318 -8.59 -11.26 11.16
N LEU A 319 -9.59 -11.41 12.03
CA LEU A 319 -10.75 -12.29 11.83
C LEU A 319 -11.83 -11.54 11.04
N VAL A 320 -12.37 -12.16 10.00
CA VAL A 320 -13.55 -11.66 9.31
C VAL A 320 -14.77 -11.89 10.21
N LEU A 321 -15.32 -10.83 10.80
CA LEU A 321 -16.49 -10.91 11.69
C LEU A 321 -17.79 -11.05 10.91
N ALA A 322 -17.96 -10.21 9.88
CA ALA A 322 -19.19 -10.12 9.11
C ALA A 322 -18.91 -9.57 7.71
N THR A 323 -19.72 -10.00 6.74
CA THR A 323 -19.71 -9.49 5.37
C THR A 323 -21.15 -9.24 4.93
N ASP A 324 -21.39 -8.10 4.30
CA ASP A 324 -22.64 -7.72 3.64
C ASP A 324 -22.35 -7.45 2.16
N ARG A 325 -22.78 -8.37 1.29
CA ARG A 325 -22.52 -8.29 -0.15
C ARG A 325 -23.33 -7.21 -0.83
N ASP A 326 -24.55 -6.94 -0.37
CA ASP A 326 -25.43 -5.90 -0.93
C ASP A 326 -24.81 -4.52 -0.73
N ARG A 327 -24.29 -4.28 0.47
CA ARG A 327 -23.62 -3.03 0.84
C ARG A 327 -22.16 -2.98 0.41
N ASP A 328 -21.58 -4.10 -0.05
CA ASP A 328 -20.14 -4.22 -0.31
C ASP A 328 -19.29 -3.81 0.91
N LEU A 329 -19.66 -4.31 2.10
CA LEU A 329 -19.00 -4.02 3.38
C LEU A 329 -18.55 -5.30 4.08
N THR A 330 -17.36 -5.26 4.68
CA THR A 330 -16.81 -6.33 5.52
C THR A 330 -16.20 -5.73 6.77
N LEU A 331 -16.47 -6.37 7.92
CA LEU A 331 -15.93 -6.02 9.22
C LEU A 331 -14.88 -7.03 9.65
N LEU A 332 -13.71 -6.53 10.04
CA LEU A 332 -12.57 -7.32 10.49
C LEU A 332 -12.19 -6.96 11.93
N LYS A 333 -11.85 -7.97 12.74
CA LYS A 333 -11.33 -7.80 14.10
C LYS A 333 -9.85 -8.15 14.14
N LEU A 334 -9.00 -7.17 14.48
CA LEU A 334 -7.57 -7.38 14.68
C LEU A 334 -7.32 -8.23 15.93
N ASP A 335 -6.26 -9.04 15.89
CA ASP A 335 -5.78 -9.84 17.02
C ASP A 335 -5.22 -9.00 18.18
N ALA A 336 -4.70 -7.81 17.88
CA ALA A 336 -4.21 -6.85 18.85
C ALA A 336 -4.55 -5.41 18.42
N PRO A 337 -4.92 -4.54 19.38
CA PRO A 337 -5.24 -3.16 19.07
C PRO A 337 -4.01 -2.37 18.57
N VAL A 338 -4.28 -1.39 17.73
CA VAL A 338 -3.31 -0.40 17.23
C VAL A 338 -3.25 0.75 18.24
N LYS A 339 -2.07 0.97 18.81
CA LYS A 339 -1.84 1.89 19.94
C LYS A 339 -2.24 3.34 19.65
N ASP A 340 -1.96 3.82 18.44
CA ASP A 340 -2.16 5.22 18.04
C ASP A 340 -3.26 5.39 16.98
N ALA A 341 -4.25 4.50 17.03
CA ALA A 341 -5.41 4.52 16.14
C ALA A 341 -6.21 5.83 16.27
N PRO A 342 -6.55 6.50 15.17
CA PRO A 342 -7.40 7.67 15.22
C PRO A 342 -8.83 7.25 15.59
N LYS A 343 -9.52 8.08 16.36
CA LYS A 343 -10.94 7.89 16.67
C LYS A 343 -11.79 8.51 15.56
N LEU A 344 -12.10 7.72 14.54
CA LEU A 344 -13.03 8.17 13.50
C LEU A 344 -14.47 8.06 13.99
N VAL A 345 -15.25 9.11 13.76
CA VAL A 345 -16.67 9.18 14.11
C VAL A 345 -17.47 9.23 12.82
N LEU A 346 -18.57 8.45 12.75
CA LEU A 346 -19.50 8.53 11.63
C LEU A 346 -20.17 9.91 11.61
N ALA A 347 -20.20 10.53 10.44
CA ALA A 347 -20.81 11.84 10.28
C ALA A 347 -22.32 11.78 10.60
N PRO A 348 -22.84 12.66 11.47
CA PRO A 348 -24.25 12.66 11.84
C PRO A 348 -25.17 13.19 10.73
N ARG A 349 -24.58 13.82 9.70
CA ARG A 349 -25.28 14.37 8.53
C ARG A 349 -24.51 14.01 7.27
N HIS A 350 -25.25 13.79 6.18
CA HIS A 350 -24.65 13.55 4.88
C HIS A 350 -24.00 14.83 4.34
N PRO A 351 -22.90 14.71 3.58
CA PRO A 351 -22.33 15.85 2.87
C PRO A 351 -23.30 16.39 1.81
N ALA A 352 -23.28 17.71 1.61
CA ALA A 352 -24.01 18.39 0.56
C ALA A 352 -23.32 18.24 -0.81
N LEU A 353 -24.04 18.57 -1.88
CA LEU A 353 -23.48 18.61 -3.23
C LEU A 353 -22.40 19.71 -3.29
N GLY A 354 -21.21 19.36 -3.80
CA GLY A 354 -20.07 20.27 -3.86
C GLY A 354 -19.16 20.24 -2.62
N ASP A 355 -19.60 19.68 -1.49
CA ASP A 355 -18.75 19.53 -0.30
C ASP A 355 -17.49 18.72 -0.65
N THR A 356 -16.36 19.14 -0.10
CA THR A 356 -15.09 18.42 -0.30
C THR A 356 -15.05 17.17 0.56
N VAL A 357 -14.60 16.09 -0.05
CA VAL A 357 -14.32 14.83 0.64
C VAL A 357 -12.88 14.38 0.38
N HIS A 358 -12.34 13.67 1.36
CA HIS A 358 -10.93 13.31 1.43
C HIS A 358 -10.79 11.82 1.65
N THR A 359 -9.84 11.21 0.94
CA THR A 359 -9.61 9.77 1.03
C THR A 359 -8.13 9.45 0.92
N MET A 360 -7.76 8.28 1.42
CA MET A 360 -6.42 7.72 1.40
C MET A 360 -6.50 6.24 1.06
N SER A 361 -5.80 5.84 0.00
CA SER A 361 -5.92 4.50 -0.60
C SER A 361 -4.59 3.98 -1.14
N HIS A 362 -4.60 2.81 -1.78
CA HIS A 362 -3.44 2.19 -2.42
C HIS A 362 -3.63 2.06 -3.95
N PRO A 363 -3.76 3.16 -4.71
CA PRO A 363 -4.06 3.10 -6.14
C PRO A 363 -2.94 2.41 -6.93
N GLY A 364 -3.31 1.51 -7.85
CA GLY A 364 -2.38 0.91 -8.80
C GLY A 364 -1.74 1.94 -9.74
N GLY A 365 -0.68 1.55 -10.45
CA GLY A 365 0.04 2.42 -11.39
C GLY A 365 1.01 3.42 -10.74
N LEU A 366 1.12 3.41 -9.40
CA LEU A 366 2.12 4.16 -8.63
C LEU A 366 3.04 3.22 -7.84
N GLU A 367 4.26 3.66 -7.61
CA GLU A 367 5.23 2.99 -6.71
C GLU A 367 4.94 3.27 -5.23
N PHE A 368 3.87 4.04 -4.95
CA PHE A 368 3.49 4.51 -3.63
C PHE A 368 2.17 3.88 -3.14
N ALA A 369 2.06 3.75 -1.83
CA ALA A 369 0.91 3.38 -1.02
C ALA A 369 0.59 4.57 -0.09
N TRP A 370 -0.60 4.59 0.51
CA TRP A 370 -1.14 5.74 1.24
C TRP A 370 -1.10 7.01 0.38
N VAL A 371 -1.85 6.95 -0.72
CA VAL A 371 -1.96 8.04 -1.68
C VAL A 371 -3.25 8.78 -1.42
N TYR A 372 -3.12 10.04 -1.04
CA TYR A 372 -4.26 10.92 -0.80
C TYR A 372 -4.98 11.26 -2.11
N ALA A 373 -6.28 11.48 -2.01
CA ALA A 373 -7.09 12.13 -3.03
C ALA A 373 -8.18 12.98 -2.36
N GLY A 374 -8.54 14.08 -3.01
CA GLY A 374 -9.59 14.97 -2.54
C GLY A 374 -10.41 15.50 -3.70
N GLY A 375 -11.70 15.72 -3.48
CA GLY A 375 -12.60 16.23 -4.51
C GLY A 375 -14.04 16.38 -4.03
N PRO A 376 -14.90 17.02 -4.82
CA PRO A 376 -16.27 17.32 -4.42
C PRO A 376 -17.20 16.10 -4.48
N VAL A 377 -18.22 16.11 -3.61
CA VAL A 377 -19.39 15.24 -3.74
C VAL A 377 -20.22 15.71 -4.94
N ARG A 378 -20.44 14.82 -5.91
CA ARG A 378 -21.23 15.09 -7.11
C ARG A 378 -22.72 14.86 -6.89
N GLN A 379 -23.06 13.79 -6.17
CA GLN A 379 -24.44 13.37 -5.97
C GLN A 379 -24.56 12.36 -4.82
N ARG A 380 -25.73 12.31 -4.17
CA ARG A 380 -26.18 11.16 -3.38
C ARG A 380 -27.33 10.45 -4.08
N GLY A 381 -27.32 9.12 -4.09
CA GLY A 381 -28.38 8.32 -4.71
C GLY A 381 -28.50 6.93 -4.12
N HIS A 382 -29.55 6.21 -4.53
CA HIS A 382 -29.75 4.81 -4.17
C HIS A 382 -29.41 3.93 -5.35
N LEU A 383 -28.30 3.21 -5.26
CA LEU A 383 -27.73 2.46 -6.37
C LEU A 383 -27.46 1.03 -5.95
N THR A 384 -27.45 0.14 -6.93
CA THR A 384 -26.88 -1.19 -6.78
C THR A 384 -25.37 -1.09 -6.79
N VAL A 385 -24.73 -1.65 -5.77
CA VAL A 385 -23.27 -1.63 -5.64
C VAL A 385 -22.67 -2.97 -6.07
N SER A 386 -23.33 -4.11 -5.79
CA SER A 386 -22.93 -5.47 -6.19
C SER A 386 -23.71 -5.98 -7.42
N PRO A 387 -23.07 -6.68 -8.39
CA PRO A 387 -23.74 -7.26 -9.57
C PRO A 387 -24.55 -8.55 -9.28
N ASP A 388 -24.98 -8.79 -8.05
CA ASP A 388 -25.67 -10.03 -7.65
C ASP A 388 -27.09 -10.15 -8.25
N ASP A 389 -27.59 -11.39 -8.34
CA ASP A 389 -28.89 -11.77 -8.97
C ASP A 389 -30.13 -11.09 -8.35
N ARG A 390 -30.03 -10.53 -7.14
CA ARG A 390 -31.10 -9.76 -6.46
C ARG A 390 -30.56 -8.43 -5.94
N PRO A 391 -30.42 -7.42 -6.80
CA PRO A 391 -29.71 -6.20 -6.43
C PRO A 391 -30.52 -5.33 -5.47
N ARG A 392 -30.09 -5.24 -4.21
CA ARG A 392 -30.59 -4.23 -3.26
C ARG A 392 -29.98 -2.87 -3.59
N LYS A 393 -30.83 -1.84 -3.63
CA LYS A 393 -30.36 -0.45 -3.70
C LYS A 393 -29.91 0.00 -2.32
N VAL A 394 -28.69 0.54 -2.24
CA VAL A 394 -28.09 1.08 -1.01
C VAL A 394 -27.78 2.56 -1.20
N SER A 395 -27.75 3.33 -0.12
CA SER A 395 -27.37 4.75 -0.18
C SER A 395 -25.88 4.91 -0.51
N VAL A 396 -25.59 5.64 -1.59
CA VAL A 396 -24.25 5.81 -2.16
C VAL A 396 -23.96 7.29 -2.41
N LEU A 397 -22.74 7.70 -2.07
CA LEU A 397 -22.13 8.96 -2.48
C LEU A 397 -21.37 8.77 -3.78
N VAL A 398 -21.63 9.63 -4.75
CA VAL A 398 -20.87 9.73 -6.01
C VAL A 398 -19.96 10.95 -5.88
N CYS A 399 -18.65 10.74 -6.01
CA CYS A 399 -17.63 11.75 -5.77
C CYS A 399 -16.75 11.96 -7.01
N GLN A 400 -16.23 13.17 -7.19
CA GLN A 400 -15.24 13.44 -8.22
C GLN A 400 -13.84 13.16 -7.68
N LEU A 401 -13.44 11.88 -7.70
CA LEU A 401 -12.16 11.41 -7.21
C LEU A 401 -11.47 10.60 -8.31
N PRO A 402 -10.12 10.68 -8.43
CA PRO A 402 -9.37 9.79 -9.34
C PRO A 402 -9.79 8.35 -9.13
N ALA A 403 -10.04 7.63 -10.23
CA ALA A 403 -10.54 6.26 -10.21
C ALA A 403 -9.63 5.39 -9.34
N GLN A 404 -10.19 4.91 -8.24
CA GLN A 404 -9.52 4.06 -7.26
C GLN A 404 -9.65 2.59 -7.62
N ALA A 405 -9.76 2.26 -8.92
CA ALA A 405 -10.07 0.93 -9.45
C ALA A 405 -9.08 -0.18 -9.00
N GLY A 406 -8.00 0.16 -8.29
CA GLY A 406 -7.04 -0.78 -7.70
C GLY A 406 -6.98 -0.84 -6.17
N SER A 407 -7.76 -0.06 -5.41
CA SER A 407 -7.80 -0.17 -3.93
C SER A 407 -9.07 0.45 -3.33
N PRO A 408 -10.23 -0.22 -3.48
CA PRO A 408 -11.46 0.14 -2.78
C PRO A 408 -11.35 -0.11 -1.27
N GLY A 409 -12.33 0.34 -0.49
CA GLY A 409 -12.42 0.15 0.96
C GLY A 409 -11.78 1.26 1.81
N GLY A 410 -11.21 2.28 1.16
CA GLY A 410 -10.68 3.46 1.84
C GLY A 410 -11.77 4.34 2.46
N ALA A 411 -11.43 5.03 3.55
CA ALA A 411 -12.30 6.00 4.21
C ALA A 411 -12.61 7.19 3.31
N LEU A 412 -13.82 7.73 3.43
CA LEU A 412 -14.19 9.03 2.90
C LEU A 412 -14.52 9.96 4.07
N LEU A 413 -13.68 10.96 4.30
CA LEU A 413 -13.86 11.94 5.37
C LEU A 413 -14.35 13.29 4.80
N ASN A 414 -15.11 14.04 5.59
CA ASN A 414 -15.38 15.46 5.32
C ASN A 414 -14.25 16.35 5.89
N ASP A 415 -14.32 17.66 5.66
CA ASP A 415 -13.36 18.66 6.18
C ASP A 415 -13.22 18.65 7.72
N ARG A 416 -14.18 18.06 8.45
CA ARG A 416 -14.17 17.93 9.92
C ARG A 416 -13.52 16.62 10.40
N GLY A 417 -13.04 15.76 9.50
CA GLY A 417 -12.48 14.45 9.85
C GLY A 417 -13.52 13.39 10.22
N GLU A 418 -14.81 13.64 9.96
CA GLU A 418 -15.87 12.66 10.21
C GLU A 418 -16.02 11.73 8.99
N LEU A 419 -16.27 10.44 9.25
CA LEU A 419 -16.46 9.42 8.22
C LEU A 419 -17.84 9.57 7.58
N VAL A 420 -17.87 9.98 6.31
CA VAL A 420 -19.10 10.13 5.51
C VAL A 420 -19.39 8.92 4.61
N GLY A 421 -18.39 8.05 4.39
CA GLY A 421 -18.58 6.81 3.66
C GLY A 421 -17.31 5.96 3.49
N VAL A 422 -17.44 4.81 2.84
CA VAL A 422 -16.34 3.91 2.48
C VAL A 422 -16.37 3.62 0.99
N LEU A 423 -15.23 3.75 0.31
CA LEU A 423 -15.14 3.53 -1.14
C LEU A 423 -15.50 2.07 -1.49
N SER A 424 -16.37 1.90 -2.48
CA SER A 424 -16.79 0.58 -2.99
C SER A 424 -15.93 0.12 -4.17
N ALA A 425 -15.86 -1.20 -4.38
CA ALA A 425 -15.18 -1.86 -5.50
C ALA A 425 -15.90 -1.73 -6.86
N ARG A 426 -16.77 -0.74 -7.04
CA ARG A 426 -17.53 -0.54 -8.28
C ARG A 426 -16.67 0.09 -9.38
N GLU A 427 -16.63 -0.53 -10.55
CA GLU A 427 -15.98 0.03 -11.75
C GLU A 427 -16.61 1.36 -12.17
N SER A 428 -15.76 2.28 -12.63
CA SER A 428 -16.17 3.66 -12.91
C SER A 428 -15.27 4.34 -13.94
N ALA A 429 -15.74 5.50 -14.42
CA ALA A 429 -14.91 6.41 -15.21
C ALA A 429 -13.76 6.98 -14.37
N GLN A 430 -12.70 7.46 -15.05
CA GLN A 430 -11.41 7.86 -14.44
C GLN A 430 -11.47 8.89 -13.29
N LEU A 431 -12.57 9.62 -13.11
CA LEU A 431 -12.75 10.63 -12.06
C LEU A 431 -14.06 10.47 -11.28
N VAL A 432 -14.58 9.24 -11.18
CA VAL A 432 -15.83 8.96 -10.46
C VAL A 432 -15.56 7.92 -9.38
N GLY A 433 -15.72 8.29 -8.11
CA GLY A 433 -15.67 7.38 -6.98
C GLY A 433 -17.08 7.10 -6.44
N TYR A 434 -17.35 5.85 -6.07
CA TYR A 434 -18.58 5.46 -5.37
C TYR A 434 -18.23 5.09 -3.93
N ALA A 435 -18.94 5.67 -2.96
CA ALA A 435 -18.78 5.33 -1.55
C ALA A 435 -20.12 4.95 -0.93
N VAL A 436 -20.13 3.87 -0.16
CA VAL A 436 -21.26 3.47 0.67
C VAL A 436 -21.39 4.48 1.79
N ALA A 437 -22.57 5.08 1.93
CA ALA A 437 -22.76 6.22 2.82
C ALA A 437 -22.76 5.84 4.31
N ALA A 438 -22.46 6.80 5.19
CA ALA A 438 -22.31 6.58 6.63
C ALA A 438 -23.52 5.91 7.32
N GLU A 439 -24.74 6.15 6.84
CA GLU A 439 -25.97 5.52 7.35
C GLU A 439 -26.02 4.01 7.07
N GLU A 440 -25.53 3.57 5.92
CA GLU A 440 -25.45 2.15 5.57
C GLU A 440 -24.36 1.47 6.40
N ILE A 441 -23.26 2.17 6.65
CA ILE A 441 -22.20 1.72 7.57
C ILE A 441 -22.77 1.56 8.97
N ALA A 442 -23.49 2.56 9.50
CA ALA A 442 -24.11 2.48 10.82
C ALA A 442 -25.08 1.30 10.93
N SER A 443 -25.93 1.10 9.91
CA SER A 443 -26.86 -0.04 9.85
C SER A 443 -26.14 -1.38 9.81
N PHE A 444 -25.05 -1.49 9.04
CA PHE A 444 -24.25 -2.71 8.95
C PHE A 444 -23.56 -3.03 10.27
N LEU A 445 -22.92 -2.04 10.90
CA LEU A 445 -22.25 -2.20 12.20
C LEU A 445 -23.22 -2.64 13.29
N ASP A 446 -24.44 -2.09 13.30
CA ASP A 446 -25.48 -2.47 14.28
C ASP A 446 -25.92 -3.94 14.15
N VAL A 447 -25.91 -4.48 12.93
CA VAL A 447 -26.20 -5.91 12.64
C VAL A 447 -24.98 -6.79 12.99
N ALA A 448 -23.78 -6.37 12.60
CA ALA A 448 -22.56 -7.15 12.78
C ALA A 448 -22.12 -7.27 14.24
N LEU A 449 -22.22 -6.18 15.02
CA LEU A 449 -21.72 -6.09 16.39
C LEU A 449 -22.78 -6.46 17.42
N THR A 450 -23.11 -7.76 17.45
CA THR A 450 -24.20 -8.32 18.28
C THR A 450 -23.96 -8.27 19.79
N ASP A 451 -22.75 -7.91 20.23
CA ASP A 451 -22.36 -7.67 21.62
C ASP A 451 -22.75 -6.27 22.12
N ARG A 452 -23.10 -5.35 21.22
CA ARG A 452 -23.52 -3.99 21.56
C ARG A 452 -25.04 -3.89 21.68
N ARG A 453 -25.52 -2.82 22.33
CA ARG A 453 -26.95 -2.48 22.35
C ARG A 453 -27.42 -2.19 20.91
N PRO A 454 -28.52 -2.82 20.44
CA PRO A 454 -29.05 -2.55 19.10
C PRO A 454 -29.60 -1.13 19.02
N MET A 455 -29.30 -0.44 17.93
CA MET A 455 -29.75 0.92 17.63
C MET A 455 -30.83 0.95 16.54
N THR A 456 -30.99 -0.12 15.79
CA THR A 456 -31.97 -0.28 14.70
C THR A 456 -32.82 -1.55 14.89
N LEU A 457 -33.98 -1.59 14.24
CA LEU A 457 -34.81 -2.81 14.21
C LEU A 457 -34.09 -3.98 13.55
N ALA A 458 -33.29 -3.72 12.50
CA ALA A 458 -32.49 -4.74 11.84
C ALA A 458 -31.43 -5.34 12.78
N GLY A 459 -30.76 -4.50 13.57
CA GLY A 459 -29.81 -4.96 14.58
C GLY A 459 -30.48 -5.77 15.70
N LEU A 460 -31.66 -5.34 16.16
CA LEU A 460 -32.42 -6.11 17.15
C LEU A 460 -32.87 -7.47 16.60
N ALA A 461 -33.43 -7.49 15.39
CA ALA A 461 -33.86 -8.71 14.71
C ALA A 461 -32.70 -9.69 14.54
N ALA A 462 -31.53 -9.23 14.06
CA ALA A 462 -30.34 -10.06 13.90
C ALA A 462 -29.88 -10.73 15.20
N ARG A 463 -30.03 -10.06 16.35
CA ARG A 463 -29.70 -10.64 17.66
C ARG A 463 -30.70 -11.73 18.05
N ILE A 464 -31.99 -11.52 17.82
CA ILE A 464 -33.06 -12.50 18.12
C ILE A 464 -32.92 -13.72 17.21
N GLU A 465 -32.80 -13.50 15.90
CA GLU A 465 -32.62 -14.54 14.89
C GLU A 465 -31.34 -15.36 15.10
N GLY A 466 -30.29 -14.75 15.67
CA GLY A 466 -29.04 -15.42 16.00
C GLY A 466 -29.07 -16.30 17.26
N LEU A 467 -30.12 -16.23 18.09
CA LEU A 467 -30.19 -16.98 19.36
C LEU A 467 -30.11 -18.50 19.16
N PRO A 468 -30.90 -19.14 18.27
CA PRO A 468 -30.84 -20.60 18.09
C PRO A 468 -29.44 -21.08 17.69
N ALA A 469 -28.78 -20.37 16.78
CA ALA A 469 -27.42 -20.71 16.34
C ALA A 469 -26.39 -20.55 17.47
N ARG A 470 -26.54 -19.54 18.34
CA ARG A 470 -25.69 -19.37 19.53
C ARG A 470 -25.85 -20.52 20.52
N PHE A 471 -27.09 -20.94 20.79
CA PHE A 471 -27.36 -22.10 21.64
C PHE A 471 -26.83 -23.40 21.04
N ALA A 472 -27.05 -23.63 19.74
CA ALA A 472 -26.55 -24.81 19.04
C ALA A 472 -25.02 -24.90 19.10
N ARG A 473 -24.30 -23.81 18.80
CA ARG A 473 -22.83 -23.75 18.92
C ARG A 473 -22.34 -24.01 20.34
N SER A 474 -23.01 -23.43 21.35
CA SER A 474 -22.65 -23.62 22.76
C SER A 474 -22.88 -25.07 23.21
N ALA A 475 -23.99 -25.69 22.81
CA ALA A 475 -24.30 -27.08 23.08
C ALA A 475 -23.33 -28.03 22.37
N ALA A 476 -23.00 -27.75 21.10
CA ALA A 476 -22.01 -28.49 20.33
C ALA A 476 -20.63 -28.45 21.00
N LEU A 477 -20.20 -27.28 21.47
CA LEU A 477 -18.94 -27.14 22.21
C LEU A 477 -18.95 -27.95 23.51
N GLY A 478 -20.06 -27.95 24.26
CA GLY A 478 -20.23 -28.78 25.45
C GLY A 478 -20.08 -30.27 25.16
N SER A 479 -20.72 -30.76 24.10
CA SER A 479 -20.58 -32.16 23.64
C SER A 479 -19.15 -32.47 23.17
N ALA A 480 -18.49 -31.54 22.48
CA ALA A 480 -17.10 -31.71 22.04
C ALA A 480 -16.12 -31.83 23.22
N VAL A 481 -16.31 -31.03 24.28
CA VAL A 481 -15.50 -31.11 25.51
C VAL A 481 -15.69 -32.45 26.20
N ARG A 482 -16.94 -32.95 26.30
CA ARG A 482 -17.22 -34.29 26.84
C ARG A 482 -16.57 -35.38 26.00
N ALA A 483 -16.65 -35.28 24.68
CA ALA A 483 -16.01 -36.23 23.76
C ALA A 483 -14.50 -36.32 23.99
N GLU A 484 -13.81 -35.19 24.12
CA GLU A 484 -12.37 -35.17 24.37
C GLU A 484 -12.02 -35.77 25.75
N ALA A 485 -12.83 -35.55 26.78
CA ALA A 485 -12.65 -36.17 28.09
C ALA A 485 -12.82 -37.70 28.03
N LEU A 486 -13.89 -38.19 27.38
CA LEU A 486 -14.13 -39.62 27.18
C LEU A 486 -13.02 -40.28 26.36
N ARG A 487 -12.53 -39.61 25.31
CA ARG A 487 -11.40 -40.08 24.50
C ARG A 487 -10.15 -40.27 25.36
N ARG A 488 -9.84 -39.33 26.24
CA ARG A 488 -8.70 -39.42 27.17
C ARG A 488 -8.85 -40.54 28.19
N ASN A 489 -10.08 -40.87 28.58
CA ASN A 489 -10.41 -41.99 29.47
C ASN A 489 -10.43 -43.36 28.77
N GLY A 490 -10.20 -43.42 27.46
CA GLY A 490 -10.22 -44.67 26.68
C GLY A 490 -11.63 -45.12 26.26
N GLU A 491 -12.67 -44.33 26.53
CA GLU A 491 -14.07 -44.63 26.18
C GLU A 491 -14.39 -44.19 24.73
N GLY A 492 -13.66 -44.72 23.76
CA GLY A 492 -13.70 -44.26 22.37
C GLY A 492 -15.09 -44.30 21.72
N GLY A 493 -15.89 -45.33 22.00
CA GLY A 493 -17.25 -45.44 21.48
C GLY A 493 -18.22 -44.39 22.04
N ALA A 494 -18.08 -44.01 23.31
CA ALA A 494 -18.86 -42.94 23.91
C ALA A 494 -18.39 -41.56 23.40
N ALA A 495 -17.09 -41.38 23.25
CA ALA A 495 -16.50 -40.18 22.68
C ALA A 495 -17.00 -39.91 21.24
N LEU A 496 -17.07 -40.95 20.40
CA LEU A 496 -17.61 -40.82 19.04
C LEU A 496 -19.07 -40.32 19.02
N ARG A 497 -19.94 -40.86 19.89
CA ARG A 497 -21.34 -40.40 19.98
C ARG A 497 -21.46 -38.93 20.38
N GLU A 498 -20.63 -38.48 21.31
CA GLU A 498 -20.58 -37.06 21.69
C GLU A 498 -20.03 -36.18 20.56
N CYS A 499 -19.04 -36.66 19.79
CA CYS A 499 -18.59 -35.98 18.57
C CYS A 499 -19.71 -35.87 17.53
N ASP A 500 -20.44 -36.96 17.27
CA ASP A 500 -21.55 -36.97 16.31
C ASP A 500 -22.67 -36.01 16.73
N THR A 501 -22.98 -35.98 18.04
CA THR A 501 -23.92 -35.01 18.61
C THR A 501 -23.43 -33.58 18.37
N ALA A 502 -22.17 -33.29 18.67
CA ALA A 502 -21.60 -31.96 18.46
C ALA A 502 -21.65 -31.51 17.00
N VAL A 503 -21.25 -32.37 16.06
CA VAL A 503 -21.26 -32.07 14.61
C VAL A 503 -22.68 -31.95 14.06
N SER A 504 -23.66 -32.67 14.63
CA SER A 504 -25.07 -32.52 14.24
C SER A 504 -25.67 -31.17 14.66
N LEU A 505 -25.23 -30.63 15.81
CA LEU A 505 -25.65 -29.34 16.34
C LEU A 505 -24.93 -28.17 15.65
N ASP A 506 -23.64 -28.33 15.40
CA ASP A 506 -22.80 -27.38 14.67
C ASP A 506 -21.82 -28.13 13.76
N PRO A 507 -22.10 -28.21 12.45
CA PRO A 507 -21.18 -28.82 11.48
C PRO A 507 -19.80 -28.16 11.41
N GLY A 508 -19.65 -26.92 11.90
CA GLY A 508 -18.40 -26.19 12.01
C GLY A 508 -17.66 -26.38 13.33
N CYS A 509 -18.13 -27.27 14.22
CA CYS A 509 -17.53 -27.50 15.55
C CYS A 509 -16.15 -28.18 15.44
N VAL A 510 -15.11 -27.35 15.27
CA VAL A 510 -13.71 -27.77 15.11
C VAL A 510 -13.24 -28.73 16.21
N PRO A 511 -13.47 -28.48 17.52
CA PRO A 511 -13.00 -29.39 18.56
C PRO A 511 -13.56 -30.81 18.45
N ALA A 512 -14.83 -30.95 18.03
CA ALA A 512 -15.47 -32.26 17.84
C ALA A 512 -14.85 -33.02 16.67
N ARG A 513 -14.62 -32.33 15.54
CA ARG A 513 -13.98 -32.92 14.36
C ARG A 513 -12.55 -33.37 14.64
N VAL A 514 -11.77 -32.57 15.37
CA VAL A 514 -10.41 -32.95 15.80
C VAL A 514 -10.44 -34.16 16.73
N CYS A 515 -11.37 -34.21 17.69
CA CYS A 515 -11.53 -35.37 18.57
C CYS A 515 -11.89 -36.63 17.77
N ARG A 516 -12.84 -36.52 16.83
CA ARG A 516 -13.23 -37.61 15.93
C ARG A 516 -12.09 -38.07 15.02
N ALA A 517 -11.32 -37.13 14.47
CA ALA A 517 -10.13 -37.41 13.68
C ALA A 517 -9.11 -38.25 14.46
N ARG A 518 -8.79 -37.86 15.70
CA ARG A 518 -7.87 -38.62 16.58
C ARG A 518 -8.39 -40.02 16.92
N LEU A 519 -9.70 -40.18 17.12
CA LEU A 519 -10.33 -41.47 17.38
C LEU A 519 -10.25 -42.40 16.15
N LEU A 520 -10.47 -41.85 14.95
CA LEU A 520 -10.36 -42.58 13.69
C LEU A 520 -8.92 -42.99 13.39
N ASP A 521 -7.96 -42.10 13.63
CA ASP A 521 -6.53 -42.40 13.48
C ASP A 521 -6.10 -43.54 14.42
N ALA A 522 -6.49 -43.46 15.70
CA ALA A 522 -6.25 -44.53 16.67
C ALA A 522 -6.94 -45.86 16.30
N ALA A 523 -8.03 -45.81 15.53
CA ALA A 523 -8.73 -46.98 15.00
C ALA A 523 -8.13 -47.51 13.68
N GLY A 524 -6.98 -46.98 13.24
CA GLY A 524 -6.30 -47.41 12.01
C GLY A 524 -6.97 -46.89 10.73
N LYS A 525 -7.72 -45.79 10.81
CA LYS A 525 -8.44 -45.17 9.68
C LYS A 525 -7.90 -43.77 9.34
N PRO A 526 -6.62 -43.65 8.95
CA PRO A 526 -5.98 -42.34 8.74
C PRO A 526 -6.61 -41.50 7.62
N THR A 527 -7.17 -42.14 6.59
CA THR A 527 -7.86 -41.43 5.49
C THR A 527 -9.16 -40.76 5.96
N GLU A 528 -9.96 -41.47 6.76
CA GLU A 528 -11.18 -40.91 7.38
C GLU A 528 -10.81 -39.81 8.39
N ALA A 529 -9.72 -40.01 9.14
CA ALA A 529 -9.21 -39.04 10.09
C ALA A 529 -8.79 -37.72 9.41
N LEU A 530 -8.06 -37.79 8.29
CA LEU A 530 -7.67 -36.62 7.51
C LEU A 530 -8.89 -35.91 6.89
N ALA A 531 -9.91 -36.67 6.48
CA ALA A 531 -11.16 -36.09 5.96
C ALA A 531 -11.90 -35.26 7.02
N GLU A 532 -11.87 -35.66 8.31
CA GLU A 532 -12.44 -34.84 9.39
C GLU A 532 -11.66 -33.52 9.58
N LEU A 533 -10.34 -33.52 9.40
CA LEU A 533 -9.54 -32.29 9.42
C LEU A 533 -9.81 -31.41 8.19
N ASP A 534 -10.04 -32.01 7.01
CA ASP A 534 -10.47 -31.29 5.81
C ASP A 534 -11.81 -30.57 6.05
N GLU A 535 -12.79 -31.27 6.63
CA GLU A 535 -14.09 -30.68 7.00
C GLU A 535 -13.97 -29.62 8.09
N ALA A 536 -13.10 -29.81 9.09
CA ALA A 536 -12.84 -28.81 10.13
C ALA A 536 -12.30 -27.50 9.53
N VAL A 537 -11.39 -27.60 8.56
CA VAL A 537 -10.79 -26.45 7.87
C VAL A 537 -11.76 -25.80 6.86
N ALA A 538 -12.69 -26.57 6.30
CA ALA A 538 -13.66 -26.07 5.32
C ALA A 538 -14.88 -25.39 5.96
N ARG A 539 -15.33 -25.86 7.12
CA ARG A 539 -16.57 -25.38 7.78
C ARG A 539 -16.34 -24.62 9.07
N GLY A 540 -15.21 -24.86 9.72
CA GLY A 540 -14.86 -24.23 10.99
C GLY A 540 -14.20 -22.87 10.80
N PRO A 541 -14.16 -22.03 11.85
CA PRO A 541 -13.31 -20.86 11.86
C PRO A 541 -11.83 -21.25 11.72
N PHE A 542 -11.00 -20.31 11.28
CA PHE A 542 -9.55 -20.51 11.25
C PHE A 542 -9.02 -20.99 12.61
N ASP A 543 -8.32 -22.13 12.61
CA ASP A 543 -7.62 -22.66 13.77
C ASP A 543 -6.19 -23.07 13.39
N ARG A 544 -5.22 -22.41 14.02
CA ARG A 544 -3.79 -22.66 13.79
C ARG A 544 -3.43 -24.12 14.07
N GLY A 545 -3.89 -24.67 15.20
CA GLY A 545 -3.55 -26.03 15.62
C GLY A 545 -4.07 -27.08 14.65
N VAL A 546 -5.28 -26.89 14.13
CA VAL A 546 -5.86 -27.79 13.12
C VAL A 546 -5.12 -27.72 11.80
N LEU A 547 -4.72 -26.53 11.33
CA LEU A 547 -3.93 -26.41 10.11
C LEU A 547 -2.56 -27.08 10.23
N LEU A 548 -1.89 -26.95 11.38
CA LEU A 548 -0.62 -27.65 11.63
C LEU A 548 -0.79 -29.16 11.72
N LEU A 549 -1.83 -29.64 12.41
CA LEU A 549 -2.13 -31.07 12.51
C LEU A 549 -2.45 -31.65 11.12
N ARG A 550 -3.28 -30.94 10.34
CA ARG A 550 -3.59 -31.32 8.95
C ARG A 550 -2.35 -31.32 8.08
N ALA A 551 -1.45 -30.35 8.24
CA ALA A 551 -0.20 -30.31 7.49
C ALA A 551 0.68 -31.53 7.78
N GLU A 552 0.82 -31.87 9.06
CA GLU A 552 1.60 -33.01 9.53
C GLU A 552 1.04 -34.34 9.01
N TRP A 553 -0.27 -34.57 9.15
CA TRP A 553 -0.91 -35.81 8.68
C TRP A 553 -0.90 -35.91 7.14
N SER A 554 -1.06 -34.78 6.45
CA SER A 554 -0.93 -34.74 4.98
C SER A 554 0.50 -35.08 4.54
N ALA A 555 1.52 -34.56 5.24
CA ALA A 555 2.92 -34.88 4.99
C ALA A 555 3.21 -36.38 5.23
N GLN A 556 2.68 -36.98 6.28
CA GLN A 556 2.79 -38.43 6.53
C GLN A 556 2.13 -39.26 5.42
N ALA A 557 0.99 -38.78 4.89
CA ALA A 557 0.32 -39.35 3.73
C ALA A 557 1.00 -39.02 2.39
N LYS A 558 2.14 -38.30 2.40
CA LYS A 558 2.87 -37.80 1.22
C LYS A 558 2.06 -36.86 0.32
N ASP A 559 0.98 -36.28 0.84
CA ASP A 559 0.26 -35.18 0.20
C ASP A 559 0.92 -33.85 0.53
N TRP A 560 2.10 -33.65 -0.05
CA TRP A 560 2.94 -32.47 0.18
C TRP A 560 2.25 -31.16 -0.24
N ARG A 561 1.38 -31.20 -1.25
CA ARG A 561 0.63 -30.02 -1.70
C ARG A 561 -0.39 -29.56 -0.65
N LYS A 562 -1.14 -30.50 -0.07
CA LYS A 562 -2.08 -30.20 1.02
C LYS A 562 -1.36 -29.75 2.29
N ALA A 563 -0.19 -30.34 2.58
CA ALA A 563 0.66 -29.90 3.68
C ALA A 563 1.14 -28.45 3.48
N ARG A 564 1.66 -28.13 2.29
CA ARG A 564 2.13 -26.78 1.93
C ARG A 564 1.00 -25.76 2.09
N GLY A 565 -0.16 -26.01 1.50
CA GLY A 565 -1.29 -25.08 1.57
C GLY A 565 -1.81 -24.84 2.99
N SER A 566 -1.73 -25.84 3.87
CA SER A 566 -2.12 -25.67 5.28
C SER A 566 -1.12 -24.81 6.05
N LEU A 567 0.19 -24.98 5.80
CA LEU A 567 1.25 -24.17 6.40
C LEU A 567 1.23 -22.73 5.88
N GLU A 568 1.06 -22.55 4.57
CA GLU A 568 0.94 -21.23 3.93
C GLU A 568 -0.25 -20.46 4.52
N ARG A 569 -1.41 -21.09 4.74
CA ARG A 569 -2.55 -20.45 5.43
C ARG A 569 -2.22 -19.98 6.85
N VAL A 570 -1.37 -20.70 7.59
CA VAL A 570 -0.91 -20.24 8.92
C VAL A 570 -0.02 -19.01 8.78
N LEU A 571 0.92 -19.03 7.82
CA LEU A 571 1.86 -17.94 7.59
C LEU A 571 1.21 -16.68 6.99
N ASP A 572 0.13 -16.84 6.24
CA ASP A 572 -0.65 -15.72 5.75
C ASP A 572 -1.37 -14.99 6.89
N ALA A 573 -1.77 -15.73 7.94
CA ALA A 573 -2.39 -15.17 9.12
C ALA A 573 -1.35 -14.59 10.09
N ASP A 574 -0.28 -15.33 10.40
CA ASP A 574 0.86 -14.88 11.20
C ASP A 574 2.18 -15.18 10.48
N PRO A 575 2.75 -14.19 9.77
CA PRO A 575 4.01 -14.36 9.07
C PRO A 575 5.18 -14.71 9.98
N ALA A 576 5.10 -14.48 11.30
CA ALA A 576 6.18 -14.82 12.24
C ALA A 576 6.02 -16.21 12.88
N ASP A 577 5.08 -17.05 12.44
CA ASP A 577 4.90 -18.39 12.99
C ASP A 577 6.09 -19.31 12.65
N ALA A 578 7.03 -19.38 13.59
CA ALA A 578 8.28 -20.09 13.38
C ALA A 578 8.12 -21.62 13.27
N ASP A 579 7.07 -22.20 13.87
CA ASP A 579 6.78 -23.64 13.77
C ASP A 579 6.23 -23.98 12.38
N ALA A 580 5.29 -23.17 11.86
CA ALA A 580 4.80 -23.34 10.50
C ALA A 580 5.91 -23.13 9.45
N ARG A 581 6.79 -22.13 9.62
CA ARG A 581 7.94 -21.91 8.72
C ARG A 581 8.91 -23.08 8.73
N GLN A 582 9.27 -23.59 9.90
CA GLN A 582 10.21 -24.70 10.02
C GLN A 582 9.64 -25.97 9.35
N ARG A 583 8.36 -26.31 9.60
CA ARG A 583 7.68 -27.43 8.94
C ARG A 583 7.61 -27.25 7.41
N LEU A 584 7.46 -26.01 6.94
CA LEU A 584 7.37 -25.70 5.50
C LEU A 584 8.67 -26.00 4.75
N VAL A 585 9.84 -25.87 5.39
CA VAL A 585 11.14 -26.20 4.78
C VAL A 585 11.15 -27.64 4.27
N GLY A 586 10.79 -28.61 5.12
CA GLY A 586 10.76 -30.02 4.74
C GLY A 586 9.74 -30.32 3.64
N VAL A 587 8.55 -29.73 3.72
CA VAL A 587 7.50 -29.89 2.70
C VAL A 587 7.94 -29.34 1.34
N LEU A 588 8.63 -28.20 1.31
CA LEU A 588 9.14 -27.60 0.08
C LEU A 588 10.25 -28.43 -0.56
N LEU A 589 11.11 -29.07 0.23
CA LEU A 589 12.14 -30.00 -0.26
C LEU A 589 11.52 -31.22 -0.96
N GLU A 590 10.47 -31.81 -0.36
CA GLU A 590 9.76 -32.95 -0.96
C GLU A 590 9.01 -32.56 -2.26
N LEU A 591 8.65 -31.29 -2.41
CA LEU A 591 8.10 -30.73 -3.64
C LEU A 591 9.17 -30.34 -4.68
N GLY A 592 10.46 -30.40 -4.34
CA GLY A 592 11.57 -29.98 -5.20
C GLY A 592 11.73 -28.46 -5.32
N GLU A 593 11.16 -27.69 -4.39
CA GLU A 593 11.17 -26.23 -4.38
C GLU A 593 12.35 -25.65 -3.56
N ASP A 594 13.56 -26.13 -3.82
CA ASP A 594 14.78 -25.85 -3.03
C ASP A 594 15.01 -24.37 -2.72
N SER A 595 14.80 -23.48 -3.69
CA SER A 595 15.05 -22.05 -3.51
C SER A 595 14.07 -21.43 -2.51
N ARG A 596 12.80 -21.87 -2.52
CA ARG A 596 11.80 -21.44 -1.54
C ARG A 596 12.08 -22.07 -0.18
N ALA A 597 12.52 -23.34 -0.14
CA ALA A 597 12.92 -24.00 1.10
C ALA A 597 14.09 -23.27 1.77
N ALA A 598 15.12 -22.89 1.01
CA ALA A 598 16.26 -22.11 1.50
C ALA A 598 15.84 -20.73 2.02
N ALA A 599 14.96 -20.02 1.31
CA ALA A 599 14.40 -18.75 1.80
C ALA A 599 13.63 -18.94 3.12
N ALA A 600 12.83 -20.01 3.23
CA ALA A 600 12.09 -20.34 4.45
C ALA A 600 13.00 -20.65 5.65
N VAL A 601 14.20 -21.20 5.43
CA VAL A 601 15.22 -21.36 6.50
C VAL A 601 15.64 -20.00 7.05
N GLY A 602 15.99 -19.05 6.17
CA GLY A 602 16.36 -17.70 6.59
C GLY A 602 15.22 -16.97 7.30
N ASP A 603 14.00 -17.10 6.78
CA ASP A 603 12.83 -16.52 7.41
C ASP A 603 12.48 -17.16 8.76
N THR A 604 12.71 -18.47 8.94
CA THR A 604 12.53 -19.14 10.24
C THR A 604 13.43 -18.51 11.30
N LEU A 605 14.70 -18.23 10.95
CA LEU A 605 15.67 -17.60 11.84
C LEU A 605 15.40 -16.10 12.04
N ARG A 606 14.84 -15.40 11.05
CA ARG A 606 14.35 -14.02 11.22
C ARG A 606 13.17 -13.95 12.17
N ALA A 607 12.24 -14.89 12.06
CA ALA A 607 11.05 -14.97 12.92
C ALA A 607 11.42 -15.34 14.36
N ASP A 608 12.31 -16.31 14.55
CA ASP A 608 12.79 -16.73 15.85
C ASP A 608 14.29 -17.13 15.80
N PRO A 609 15.20 -16.20 16.13
CA PRO A 609 16.64 -16.49 16.15
C PRO A 609 17.04 -17.60 17.12
N LYS A 610 16.22 -17.90 18.15
CA LYS A 610 16.52 -18.94 19.14
C LYS A 610 16.36 -20.35 18.60
N ARG A 611 15.72 -20.52 17.43
CA ARG A 611 15.58 -21.81 16.75
C ARG A 611 16.83 -22.26 16.02
N LEU A 612 17.91 -21.46 16.01
CA LEU A 612 19.15 -21.79 15.33
C LEU A 612 19.64 -23.23 15.60
N PRO A 613 19.69 -23.74 16.86
CA PRO A 613 20.14 -25.11 17.09
C PRO A 613 19.23 -26.18 16.45
N GLY A 614 17.92 -25.94 16.45
CA GLY A 614 16.94 -26.83 15.81
C GLY A 614 17.04 -26.80 14.28
N VAL A 615 17.14 -25.61 13.69
CA VAL A 615 17.34 -25.44 12.25
C VAL A 615 18.66 -26.06 11.79
N VAL A 616 19.73 -25.92 12.57
CA VAL A 616 21.02 -26.57 12.32
C VAL A 616 20.87 -28.10 12.33
N ALA A 617 20.18 -28.66 13.32
CA ALA A 617 19.94 -30.09 13.40
C ALA A 617 19.14 -30.61 12.19
N ASP A 618 18.09 -29.88 11.79
CA ASP A 618 17.27 -30.21 10.62
C ASP A 618 18.08 -30.16 9.32
N LEU A 619 18.90 -29.13 9.12
CA LEU A 619 19.75 -29.01 7.92
C LEU A 619 20.77 -30.15 7.83
N LEU A 620 21.37 -30.54 8.95
CA LEU A 620 22.28 -31.69 8.99
C LEU A 620 21.54 -32.99 8.67
N ALA A 621 20.38 -33.23 9.28
CA ALA A 621 19.57 -34.42 9.02
C ALA A 621 19.09 -34.50 7.56
N GLN A 622 18.69 -33.37 6.97
CA GLN A 622 18.31 -33.28 5.56
C GLN A 622 19.49 -33.58 4.63
N ALA A 623 20.67 -33.02 4.93
CA ALA A 623 21.88 -33.30 4.17
C ALA A 623 22.28 -34.78 4.23
N ASP A 624 22.15 -35.41 5.41
CA ASP A 624 22.42 -36.82 5.61
C ASP A 624 21.41 -37.71 4.85
N ALA A 625 20.12 -37.37 4.89
CA ALA A 625 19.08 -38.06 4.13
C ALA A 625 19.30 -37.95 2.61
N MET A 626 19.68 -36.77 2.11
CA MET A 626 20.00 -36.57 0.70
C MET A 626 21.25 -37.35 0.28
N ALA A 627 22.29 -37.38 1.11
CA ALA A 627 23.50 -38.15 0.85
C ALA A 627 23.21 -39.67 0.81
N ALA A 628 22.33 -40.16 1.69
CA ALA A 628 21.90 -41.56 1.68
C ALA A 628 21.07 -41.91 0.44
N LYS A 629 20.20 -40.98 -0.02
CA LYS A 629 19.36 -41.16 -1.21
C LYS A 629 20.17 -41.05 -2.52
N TYR A 630 21.23 -40.25 -2.53
CA TYR A 630 22.07 -39.96 -3.70
C TYR A 630 23.57 -40.12 -3.37
N PRO A 631 24.04 -41.36 -3.07
CA PRO A 631 25.41 -41.59 -2.58
C PRO A 631 26.50 -41.16 -3.58
N ASP A 632 26.23 -41.29 -4.88
CA ASP A 632 27.20 -40.99 -5.95
C ASP A 632 27.16 -39.52 -6.41
N VAL A 633 26.31 -38.68 -5.80
CA VAL A 633 26.05 -37.30 -6.25
C VAL A 633 26.19 -36.32 -5.08
N PRO A 634 27.42 -36.07 -4.58
CA PRO A 634 27.66 -35.18 -3.43
C PRO A 634 27.24 -33.73 -3.68
N SER A 635 27.08 -33.34 -4.95
CA SER A 635 26.60 -32.02 -5.37
C SER A 635 25.18 -31.71 -4.87
N VAL A 636 24.31 -32.72 -4.69
CA VAL A 636 22.93 -32.54 -4.22
C VAL A 636 22.89 -32.06 -2.77
N PRO A 637 23.41 -32.82 -1.77
CA PRO A 637 23.45 -32.34 -0.39
C PRO A 637 24.32 -31.09 -0.21
N ALA A 638 25.46 -30.98 -0.92
CA ALA A 638 26.31 -29.79 -0.86
C ALA A 638 25.58 -28.52 -1.35
N GLY A 639 24.88 -28.63 -2.48
CA GLY A 639 24.10 -27.55 -3.08
C GLY A 639 22.93 -27.11 -2.20
N TRP A 640 22.22 -28.06 -1.58
CA TRP A 640 21.14 -27.74 -0.64
C TRP A 640 21.66 -26.94 0.56
N VAL A 641 22.67 -27.47 1.27
CA VAL A 641 23.20 -26.81 2.47
C VAL A 641 23.77 -25.43 2.14
N LEU A 642 24.48 -25.31 1.01
CA LEU A 642 25.01 -24.02 0.55
C LEU A 642 23.89 -23.00 0.34
N LYS A 643 22.81 -23.37 -0.37
CA LYS A 643 21.65 -22.49 -0.60
C LYS A 643 21.01 -22.06 0.73
N ALA A 644 20.74 -23.01 1.63
CA ALA A 644 20.08 -22.74 2.90
C ALA A 644 20.92 -21.82 3.81
N VAL A 645 22.21 -22.10 3.95
CA VAL A 645 23.15 -21.29 4.73
C VAL A 645 23.32 -19.88 4.15
N THR A 646 23.38 -19.77 2.82
CA THR A 646 23.44 -18.46 2.14
C THR A 646 22.18 -17.65 2.37
N ALA A 647 21.00 -18.28 2.26
CA ALA A 647 19.71 -17.63 2.48
C ALA A 647 19.49 -17.19 3.93
N ALA A 648 20.12 -17.87 4.90
CA ALA A 648 20.08 -17.48 6.31
C ALA A 648 20.74 -16.13 6.61
N LYS A 649 21.63 -15.63 5.73
CA LYS A 649 22.31 -14.32 5.84
C LYS A 649 22.90 -14.05 7.23
N ARG A 650 23.45 -15.08 7.88
CA ARG A 650 24.06 -15.00 9.20
C ARG A 650 25.53 -14.59 9.12
N PRO A 651 25.99 -13.57 9.86
CA PRO A 651 27.39 -13.16 9.87
C PRO A 651 28.34 -14.30 10.25
N GLU A 652 27.94 -15.18 11.17
CA GLU A 652 28.74 -16.30 11.66
C GLU A 652 29.04 -17.35 10.58
N LEU A 653 28.26 -17.35 9.49
CA LEU A 653 28.40 -18.26 8.36
C LEU A 653 29.22 -17.67 7.21
N ALA A 654 29.65 -16.40 7.28
CA ALA A 654 30.35 -15.72 6.20
C ALA A 654 31.70 -16.38 5.84
N ASP A 655 32.53 -16.71 6.84
CA ASP A 655 33.83 -17.36 6.62
C ASP A 655 33.70 -18.83 6.19
N PRO A 656 32.81 -19.64 6.80
CA PRO A 656 32.45 -20.95 6.26
C PRO A 656 32.02 -20.93 4.79
N LEU A 657 31.20 -19.96 4.38
CA LEU A 657 30.75 -19.81 2.99
C LEU A 657 31.92 -19.52 2.03
N LYS A 658 32.86 -18.65 2.42
CA LYS A 658 34.09 -18.40 1.63
C LYS A 658 34.92 -19.67 1.47
N ARG A 659 35.11 -20.43 2.55
CA ARG A 659 35.84 -21.70 2.51
C ARG A 659 35.14 -22.75 1.65
N ALA A 660 33.81 -22.84 1.72
CA ALA A 660 33.01 -23.74 0.89
C ALA A 660 33.10 -23.38 -0.60
N ALA A 661 33.20 -22.09 -0.93
CA ALA A 661 33.44 -21.63 -2.31
C ALA A 661 34.84 -21.98 -2.83
N ALA A 662 35.83 -22.10 -1.95
CA ALA A 662 37.21 -22.46 -2.28
C ALA A 662 37.49 -23.99 -2.25
N ALA A 663 36.49 -24.82 -1.95
CA ALA A 663 36.63 -26.27 -1.92
C ALA A 663 36.93 -26.86 -3.31
N LYS A 664 37.74 -27.92 -3.35
CA LYS A 664 38.20 -28.57 -4.58
C LYS A 664 37.10 -29.37 -5.27
N ASP A 665 36.17 -29.93 -4.49
CA ASP A 665 35.03 -30.69 -4.97
C ASP A 665 33.81 -30.53 -4.03
N ASP A 666 32.67 -31.12 -4.41
CA ASP A 666 31.42 -31.03 -3.65
C ASP A 666 31.45 -31.83 -2.33
N THR A 667 32.33 -32.83 -2.22
CA THR A 667 32.51 -33.63 -0.99
C THR A 667 33.21 -32.80 0.08
N GLU A 668 34.31 -32.12 -0.30
CA GLU A 668 35.01 -31.16 0.55
C GLU A 668 34.09 -29.99 0.91
N ARG A 669 33.32 -29.47 -0.05
CA ARG A 669 32.34 -28.40 0.18
C ARG A 669 31.32 -28.79 1.25
N LEU A 670 30.72 -29.98 1.12
CA LEU A 670 29.74 -30.49 2.09
C LEU A 670 30.37 -30.67 3.48
N ALA A 671 31.60 -31.17 3.56
CA ALA A 671 32.32 -31.35 4.82
C ALA A 671 32.55 -30.01 5.55
N VAL A 672 33.01 -28.98 4.82
CA VAL A 672 33.22 -27.63 5.36
C VAL A 672 31.91 -27.04 5.91
N LEU A 673 30.81 -27.17 5.14
CA LEU A 673 29.50 -26.64 5.55
C LEU A 673 28.95 -27.39 6.77
N ARG A 674 29.09 -28.72 6.83
CA ARG A 674 28.67 -29.53 7.99
C ARG A 674 29.46 -29.18 9.25
N ASP A 675 30.77 -29.01 9.15
CA ASP A 675 31.62 -28.61 10.29
C ASP A 675 31.20 -27.24 10.82
N ALA A 676 30.94 -26.29 9.93
CA ALA A 676 30.46 -24.97 10.30
C ALA A 676 29.10 -25.01 11.01
N LEU A 677 28.15 -25.77 10.48
CA LEU A 677 26.83 -25.95 11.12
C LEU A 677 26.96 -26.59 12.51
N LYS A 678 27.81 -27.62 12.67
CA LYS A 678 28.03 -28.26 13.97
C LYS A 678 28.61 -27.31 15.03
N LYS A 679 29.38 -26.30 14.63
CA LYS A 679 29.94 -25.27 15.52
C LYS A 679 28.91 -24.22 15.96
N LEU A 680 27.76 -24.15 15.29
CA LEU A 680 26.63 -23.28 15.64
C LEU A 680 25.59 -23.96 16.53
N LYS A 681 25.74 -25.28 16.76
CA LYS A 681 24.92 -26.08 17.67
C LYS A 681 25.30 -25.82 19.11
#